data_AF-V5FCW9-F1
#
_entry.id   AF-V5FCW9-F1
#
_cell.length_a   1.000
_cell.length_b   1.000
_cell.length_c   1.000
_cell.angle_alpha   90.00
_cell.angle_beta   90.00
_cell.angle_gamma   90.00
#
_symmetry.space_group_name_H-M   'P 1'
#
loop_
_entity.id
_entity.type
_entity.pdbx_description
1 polymer ?
#
loop_
_entity_poly.entity_id
_entity_poly.type
_entity_poly.pdbx_seq_one_letter_code
_entity_poly.pdbx_strand_id
1 'polypeptide(L)'
;MAPPHKVPVIIGVGDFTNRSTQIEDAKEPMQLMVEAIHNAIRDTSLSPDRQTELQNHIDSVKVVATWSWPYEDLPGLIGAKLGTTLKSKELSDHGGHSPGLMLHKACVDIAHGSSDIAVVTGGESLGSLVSLLKAGIQDPQGWTARPEGQESFLEQMITGSYRAKTIGTKHGVSQPIHVYPMYENGLRAHTKQTYQENSIESAKLYAAFSEIASKHHAAWNYGKPPTSAEEILHAEGKNRMICTPYPLLMNAFNNVNMSSASLLTSTDVAEKLGIPKSHWVYPTGGAGFEESEEYWLRPTYHTCPSIEKAIDTALQLAGLGKDQIDVLDIYSCFPIVPKLACRHMGISVTEPTKPISLLGGLTSFGGAGNNYSGNALVEMTRELRKGNKKNGLVLANGGFLTHQHAVVLSSIPPQRFGFPLDQAHHDAVGMEDIPFQERAEGEAIIETYTVEFDRKGRPSRGHVVGRLLKDNHRFIANPGDESTLAQLTNIFSLSFPAPHVLLVTINREEARNAIPIAGHAEGDAIFTWFDEEPSLRVAVITGSGNKAFCAGADLIEQSIRAASKEELPKTELFPPSGFAGLTRRVGKKPVIVAVNGFALGGGFEICLNSDVVVAAPNAKFGLTEVSVGLYAAAGGLSRIARSAGLQVASEVALTGRHITPDEAKQWGLINRIAKSQESVVAEALDIARLIASRSPDAVIVSRAGVREAFETASMERASQITDQRYRADLFKGENYKIGVTAFAERKVPQWVPSKL
;
A
#
# COMPACT_ATOMS: atom_id res chain seq x y z
N MET A 1 2.55 -57.75 2.02
CA MET A 1 3.15 -56.56 1.39
C MET A 1 2.01 -55.59 1.14
N ALA A 2 2.11 -54.35 1.60
CA ALA A 2 1.18 -53.32 1.14
C ALA A 2 1.30 -53.22 -0.40
N PRO A 3 0.20 -53.06 -1.15
CA PRO A 3 0.28 -52.89 -2.59
C PRO A 3 1.20 -51.71 -2.93
N PRO A 4 1.98 -51.78 -4.03
CA PRO A 4 2.83 -50.66 -4.42
C PRO A 4 1.96 -49.41 -4.62
N HIS A 5 2.33 -48.31 -3.97
CA HIS A 5 1.63 -47.03 -4.12
C HIS A 5 1.67 -46.61 -5.59
N LYS A 6 0.50 -46.32 -6.17
CA LYS A 6 0.39 -45.80 -7.53
C LYS A 6 1.06 -44.42 -7.59
N VAL A 7 1.75 -44.10 -8.68
CA VAL A 7 2.40 -42.78 -8.85
C VAL A 7 1.40 -41.82 -9.52
N PRO A 8 0.94 -40.76 -8.85
CA PRO A 8 0.03 -39.78 -9.46
C PRO A 8 0.74 -38.94 -10.52
N VAL A 9 0.01 -38.59 -11.57
CA VAL A 9 0.50 -37.80 -12.69
C VAL A 9 -0.63 -36.92 -13.24
N ILE A 10 -0.31 -35.65 -13.51
CA ILE A 10 -1.19 -34.74 -14.26
C ILE A 10 -1.04 -35.10 -15.74
N ILE A 11 -2.14 -35.45 -16.38
CA ILE A 11 -2.18 -35.92 -17.78
C ILE A 11 -2.84 -34.94 -18.73
N GLY A 12 -3.66 -34.02 -18.21
CA GLY A 12 -4.39 -33.03 -19.00
C GLY A 12 -4.67 -31.78 -18.18
N VAL A 13 -4.54 -30.61 -18.77
CA VAL A 13 -4.84 -29.32 -18.14
C VAL A 13 -5.59 -28.40 -19.08
N GLY A 14 -6.54 -27.64 -18.53
CA GLY A 14 -7.39 -26.75 -19.31
C GLY A 14 -7.79 -25.52 -18.52
N ASP A 15 -7.94 -24.40 -19.21
CA ASP A 15 -8.53 -23.18 -18.68
C ASP A 15 -9.60 -22.67 -19.66
N PHE A 16 -10.51 -21.85 -19.15
CA PHE A 16 -11.51 -21.20 -19.98
C PHE A 16 -11.81 -19.81 -19.41
N THR A 17 -11.83 -18.81 -20.29
CA THR A 17 -12.03 -17.39 -19.94
C THR A 17 -13.08 -16.76 -20.84
N ASN A 18 -14.16 -16.26 -20.23
CA ASN A 18 -15.19 -15.49 -20.91
C ASN A 18 -15.03 -14.00 -20.61
N ARG A 19 -14.40 -13.23 -21.51
CA ARG A 19 -14.15 -11.80 -21.29
C ARG A 19 -15.38 -10.91 -21.50
N SER A 20 -16.50 -11.46 -21.97
CA SER A 20 -17.71 -10.67 -22.16
C SER A 20 -18.33 -10.32 -20.82
N THR A 21 -18.79 -9.08 -20.72
CA THR A 21 -19.62 -8.58 -19.62
C THR A 21 -21.06 -8.31 -20.06
N GLN A 22 -21.42 -8.72 -21.28
CA GLN A 22 -22.80 -8.66 -21.76
C GLN A 22 -23.65 -9.74 -21.06
N ILE A 23 -24.93 -9.45 -20.85
CA ILE A 23 -25.82 -10.31 -20.07
C ILE A 23 -26.13 -11.60 -20.83
N GLU A 24 -26.29 -11.51 -22.15
CA GLU A 24 -26.55 -12.62 -23.06
C GLU A 24 -25.39 -13.63 -23.13
N ASP A 25 -24.17 -13.19 -22.83
CA ASP A 25 -22.97 -14.04 -22.82
C ASP A 25 -22.69 -14.64 -21.43
N ALA A 26 -23.52 -14.36 -20.43
CA ALA A 26 -23.29 -14.75 -19.05
C ALA A 26 -23.39 -16.28 -18.86
N LYS A 27 -22.27 -16.89 -18.48
CA LYS A 27 -22.18 -18.30 -18.10
C LYS A 27 -22.04 -18.45 -16.59
N GLU A 28 -22.72 -19.43 -16.01
CA GLU A 28 -22.55 -19.75 -14.58
C GLU A 28 -21.19 -20.39 -14.31
N PRO A 29 -20.68 -20.38 -13.06
CA PRO A 29 -19.38 -20.95 -12.72
C PRO A 29 -19.21 -22.43 -13.14
N MET A 30 -20.25 -23.26 -12.93
CA MET A 30 -20.22 -24.66 -13.33
C MET A 30 -19.99 -24.83 -14.84
N GLN A 31 -20.63 -24.01 -15.68
CA GLN A 31 -20.48 -24.09 -17.13
C GLN A 31 -19.04 -23.77 -17.54
N LEU A 32 -18.41 -22.76 -16.91
CA LEU A 32 -17.00 -22.45 -17.15
C LEU A 32 -16.10 -23.64 -16.75
N MET A 33 -16.33 -24.22 -15.57
CA MET A 33 -15.57 -25.39 -15.10
C MET A 33 -15.69 -26.58 -16.07
N VAL A 34 -16.88 -26.88 -16.59
CA VAL A 34 -17.09 -27.96 -17.57
C VAL A 34 -16.32 -27.69 -18.88
N GLU A 35 -16.29 -26.44 -19.35
CA GLU A 35 -15.47 -26.07 -20.52
C GLU A 35 -13.97 -26.28 -20.26
N ALA A 36 -13.48 -25.90 -19.06
CA ALA A 36 -12.10 -26.14 -18.67
C ALA A 36 -11.78 -27.64 -18.57
N ILE A 37 -12.70 -28.47 -18.09
CA ILE A 37 -12.54 -29.94 -18.06
C ILE A 37 -12.48 -30.51 -19.47
N HIS A 38 -13.36 -30.10 -20.38
CA HIS A 38 -13.28 -30.52 -21.78
C HIS A 38 -11.97 -30.06 -22.43
N ASN A 39 -11.46 -28.88 -22.11
CA ASN A 39 -10.13 -28.44 -22.54
C ASN A 39 -9.02 -29.35 -21.98
N ALA A 40 -9.09 -29.73 -20.71
CA ALA A 40 -8.13 -30.65 -20.09
C ALA A 40 -8.17 -32.06 -20.72
N ILE A 41 -9.34 -32.55 -21.09
CA ILE A 41 -9.50 -33.82 -21.81
C ILE A 41 -8.88 -33.73 -23.21
N ARG A 42 -9.14 -32.63 -23.95
CA ARG A 42 -8.53 -32.40 -25.27
C ARG A 42 -7.00 -32.31 -25.21
N ASP A 43 -6.47 -31.70 -24.15
CA ASP A 43 -5.03 -31.55 -23.90
C ASP A 43 -4.30 -32.89 -23.71
N THR A 44 -5.01 -34.00 -23.43
CA THR A 44 -4.38 -35.34 -23.38
C THR A 44 -3.88 -35.86 -24.72
N SER A 45 -4.28 -35.21 -25.83
CA SER A 45 -3.96 -35.61 -27.21
C SER A 45 -4.41 -37.03 -27.59
N LEU A 46 -5.34 -37.61 -26.85
CA LEU A 46 -5.99 -38.89 -27.20
C LEU A 46 -6.91 -38.73 -28.41
N SER A 47 -7.21 -39.82 -29.11
CA SER A 47 -8.26 -39.82 -30.14
C SER A 47 -9.64 -39.54 -29.53
N PRO A 48 -10.62 -39.02 -30.30
CA PRO A 48 -11.95 -38.70 -29.77
C PRO A 48 -12.61 -39.86 -28.99
N ASP A 49 -12.54 -41.09 -29.50
CA ASP A 49 -13.10 -42.27 -28.82
C ASP A 49 -12.42 -42.52 -27.46
N ARG A 50 -11.10 -42.33 -27.39
CA ARG A 50 -10.31 -42.49 -26.16
C ARG A 50 -10.51 -41.33 -25.18
N GLN A 51 -10.80 -40.13 -25.67
CA GLN A 51 -11.23 -39.01 -24.83
C GLN A 51 -12.59 -39.29 -24.19
N THR A 52 -13.53 -39.86 -24.95
CA THR A 52 -14.83 -40.29 -24.42
C THR A 52 -14.66 -41.42 -23.39
N GLU A 53 -13.80 -42.40 -23.66
CA GLU A 53 -13.46 -43.45 -22.70
C GLU A 53 -12.89 -42.85 -21.41
N LEU A 54 -11.91 -41.96 -21.51
CA LEU A 54 -11.32 -41.25 -20.37
C LEU A 54 -12.38 -40.49 -19.57
N GLN A 55 -13.27 -39.74 -20.25
CA GLN A 55 -14.34 -38.97 -19.60
C GLN A 55 -15.30 -39.86 -18.82
N ASN A 56 -15.73 -40.99 -19.41
CA ASN A 56 -16.65 -41.94 -18.79
C ASN A 56 -16.04 -42.65 -17.57
N HIS A 57 -14.71 -42.68 -17.45
CA HIS A 57 -14.00 -43.29 -16.32
C HIS A 57 -13.54 -42.28 -15.26
N ILE A 58 -13.85 -40.98 -15.41
CA ILE A 58 -13.64 -40.00 -14.33
C ILE A 58 -14.47 -40.42 -13.13
N ASP A 59 -13.81 -40.81 -12.04
CA ASP A 59 -14.47 -41.35 -10.85
C ASP A 59 -14.38 -40.43 -9.62
N SER A 60 -13.60 -39.34 -9.71
CA SER A 60 -13.51 -38.32 -8.68
C SER A 60 -13.59 -36.92 -9.26
N VAL A 61 -14.41 -36.05 -8.67
CA VAL A 61 -14.44 -34.61 -8.96
C VAL A 61 -14.27 -33.84 -7.65
N LYS A 62 -13.20 -33.05 -7.58
CA LYS A 62 -12.91 -32.12 -6.49
C LYS A 62 -13.01 -30.70 -7.00
N VAL A 63 -13.83 -29.88 -6.34
CA VAL A 63 -14.19 -28.54 -6.81
C VAL A 63 -13.77 -27.49 -5.79
N VAL A 64 -13.15 -26.42 -6.28
CA VAL A 64 -12.86 -25.22 -5.48
C VAL A 64 -14.14 -24.39 -5.30
N ALA A 65 -14.46 -24.03 -4.06
CA ALA A 65 -15.66 -23.28 -3.73
C ALA A 65 -15.77 -21.94 -4.48
N THR A 66 -16.97 -21.68 -4.99
CA THR A 66 -17.33 -20.49 -5.76
C THR A 66 -17.74 -19.32 -4.85
N TRP A 67 -17.49 -18.10 -5.31
CA TRP A 67 -18.01 -16.88 -4.71
C TRP A 67 -19.31 -16.41 -5.38
N SER A 68 -19.40 -16.66 -6.68
CA SER A 68 -20.40 -16.05 -7.56
C SER A 68 -21.74 -16.78 -7.60
N TRP A 69 -21.82 -18.08 -7.31
CA TRP A 69 -23.11 -18.77 -7.35
C TRP A 69 -23.15 -19.95 -6.38
N PRO A 70 -24.19 -20.07 -5.54
CA PRO A 70 -24.38 -21.20 -4.66
C PRO A 70 -24.96 -22.41 -5.41
N TYR A 71 -24.58 -23.60 -4.98
CA TYR A 71 -25.00 -24.87 -5.57
C TYR A 71 -25.28 -25.87 -4.44
N GLU A 72 -26.29 -26.73 -4.63
CA GLU A 72 -26.60 -27.80 -3.68
C GLU A 72 -25.52 -28.91 -3.70
N ASP A 73 -25.13 -29.36 -4.89
CA ASP A 73 -24.08 -30.37 -5.10
C ASP A 73 -23.29 -30.07 -6.38
N LEU A 74 -22.41 -29.06 -6.32
CA LEU A 74 -21.63 -28.63 -7.49
C LEU A 74 -20.77 -29.78 -8.09
N PRO A 75 -20.01 -30.57 -7.32
CA PRO A 75 -19.26 -31.69 -7.88
C PRO A 75 -20.17 -32.74 -8.56
N GLY A 76 -21.32 -33.05 -7.96
CA GLY A 76 -22.29 -33.99 -8.53
C GLY A 76 -22.92 -33.49 -9.82
N LEU A 77 -23.27 -32.19 -9.87
CA LEU A 77 -23.79 -31.55 -11.09
C LEU A 77 -22.76 -31.57 -12.22
N ILE A 78 -21.48 -31.34 -11.93
CA ILE A 78 -20.39 -31.48 -12.90
C ILE A 78 -20.30 -32.93 -13.39
N GLY A 79 -20.32 -33.92 -12.49
CA GLY A 79 -20.33 -35.34 -12.86
C GLY A 79 -21.49 -35.70 -13.79
N ALA A 80 -22.69 -35.20 -13.49
CA ALA A 80 -23.87 -35.40 -14.33
C ALA A 80 -23.73 -34.76 -15.72
N LYS A 81 -23.12 -33.57 -15.82
CA LYS A 81 -22.84 -32.90 -17.10
C LYS A 81 -21.79 -33.64 -17.93
N LEU A 82 -20.82 -34.27 -17.28
CA LEU A 82 -19.82 -35.12 -17.94
C LEU A 82 -20.36 -36.51 -18.31
N GLY A 83 -21.54 -36.89 -17.82
CA GLY A 83 -22.11 -38.22 -18.06
C GLY A 83 -21.38 -39.34 -17.32
N THR A 84 -20.69 -39.04 -16.22
CA THR A 84 -19.93 -40.02 -15.45
C THR A 84 -20.56 -40.31 -14.08
N THR A 85 -20.30 -41.49 -13.53
CA THR A 85 -20.69 -41.87 -12.17
C THR A 85 -19.51 -41.69 -11.22
N LEU A 86 -19.61 -40.72 -10.33
CA LEU A 86 -18.54 -40.39 -9.38
C LEU A 86 -18.56 -41.32 -8.16
N LYS A 87 -17.41 -41.92 -7.85
CA LYS A 87 -17.15 -42.60 -6.58
C LYS A 87 -16.88 -41.60 -5.46
N SER A 88 -16.26 -40.46 -5.78
CA SER A 88 -15.86 -39.43 -4.82
C SER A 88 -16.20 -38.04 -5.32
N LYS A 89 -16.75 -37.21 -4.43
CA LYS A 89 -17.17 -35.83 -4.68
C LYS A 89 -16.69 -34.98 -3.52
N GLU A 90 -16.00 -33.88 -3.81
CA GLU A 90 -15.52 -32.96 -2.78
C GLU A 90 -15.68 -31.51 -3.23
N LEU A 91 -16.17 -30.66 -2.33
CA LEU A 91 -16.19 -29.21 -2.47
C LEU A 91 -15.28 -28.63 -1.38
N SER A 92 -14.37 -27.72 -1.74
CA SER A 92 -13.46 -27.11 -0.78
C SER A 92 -14.18 -26.09 0.11
N ASP A 93 -13.54 -25.71 1.21
CA ASP A 93 -13.85 -24.45 1.89
C ASP A 93 -13.37 -23.24 1.06
N HIS A 94 -13.80 -22.03 1.43
CA HIS A 94 -13.36 -20.80 0.78
C HIS A 94 -11.92 -20.45 1.16
N GLY A 95 -11.03 -20.42 0.15
CA GLY A 95 -9.70 -19.84 0.30
C GLY A 95 -8.82 -20.06 -0.91
N GLY A 96 -7.92 -19.11 -1.21
CA GLY A 96 -7.01 -19.18 -2.36
C GLY A 96 -5.95 -20.30 -2.30
N HIS A 97 -5.81 -20.96 -1.14
CA HIS A 97 -4.97 -22.15 -0.94
C HIS A 97 -5.63 -23.43 -1.48
N SER A 98 -6.95 -23.45 -1.58
CA SER A 98 -7.74 -24.65 -1.87
C SER A 98 -7.41 -25.36 -3.18
N PRO A 99 -7.00 -24.72 -4.29
CA PRO A 99 -6.63 -25.46 -5.51
C PRO A 99 -5.42 -26.37 -5.29
N GLY A 100 -4.41 -25.91 -4.52
CA GLY A 100 -3.26 -26.71 -4.15
C GLY A 100 -3.64 -27.89 -3.26
N LEU A 101 -4.49 -27.64 -2.25
CA LEU A 101 -5.00 -28.67 -1.36
C LEU A 101 -5.83 -29.73 -2.10
N MET A 102 -6.73 -29.34 -2.99
CA MET A 102 -7.56 -30.26 -3.77
C MET A 102 -6.72 -31.09 -4.75
N LEU A 103 -5.69 -30.50 -5.37
CA LEU A 103 -4.72 -31.23 -6.18
C LEU A 103 -3.97 -32.28 -5.35
N HIS A 104 -3.48 -31.90 -4.17
CA HIS A 104 -2.79 -32.82 -3.27
C HIS A 104 -3.72 -33.96 -2.83
N LYS A 105 -4.95 -33.66 -2.38
CA LYS A 105 -5.94 -34.69 -2.03
C LYS A 105 -6.23 -35.66 -3.18
N ALA A 106 -6.34 -35.16 -4.42
CA ALA A 106 -6.50 -36.02 -5.59
C ALA A 106 -5.29 -36.95 -5.81
N CYS A 107 -4.07 -36.45 -5.59
CA CYS A 107 -2.86 -37.27 -5.64
C CYS A 107 -2.86 -38.38 -4.58
N VAL A 108 -3.27 -38.05 -3.34
CA VAL A 108 -3.40 -39.01 -2.24
C VAL A 108 -4.40 -40.11 -2.59
N ASP A 109 -5.58 -39.72 -3.10
CA ASP A 109 -6.62 -40.66 -3.50
C ASP A 109 -6.14 -41.62 -4.61
N ILE A 110 -5.45 -41.08 -5.62
CA ILE A 110 -4.87 -41.89 -6.71
C ILE A 110 -3.79 -42.84 -6.20
N ALA A 111 -2.88 -42.35 -5.36
CA ALA A 111 -1.77 -43.13 -4.85
C ALA A 111 -2.23 -44.25 -3.89
N HIS A 112 -3.34 -44.05 -3.16
CA HIS A 112 -4.03 -45.08 -2.38
C HIS A 112 -4.94 -45.99 -3.21
N GLY A 113 -5.21 -45.64 -4.46
CA GLY A 113 -6.11 -46.37 -5.35
C GLY A 113 -7.59 -46.22 -5.01
N SER A 114 -7.98 -45.20 -4.24
CA SER A 114 -9.39 -44.84 -4.01
C SER A 114 -10.02 -44.13 -5.22
N SER A 115 -9.20 -43.57 -6.11
CA SER A 115 -9.59 -43.01 -7.41
C SER A 115 -8.65 -43.49 -8.50
N ASP A 116 -9.19 -43.77 -9.69
CA ASP A 116 -8.38 -44.06 -10.88
C ASP A 116 -8.16 -42.81 -11.73
N ILE A 117 -9.18 -41.97 -11.92
CA ILE A 117 -9.11 -40.74 -12.70
C ILE A 117 -9.85 -39.64 -11.94
N ALA A 118 -9.11 -38.62 -11.52
CA ALA A 118 -9.63 -37.49 -10.76
C ALA A 118 -9.57 -36.19 -11.57
N VAL A 119 -10.60 -35.37 -11.41
CA VAL A 119 -10.64 -33.98 -11.87
C VAL A 119 -10.55 -33.05 -10.68
N VAL A 120 -9.67 -32.07 -10.76
CA VAL A 120 -9.62 -30.92 -9.86
C VAL A 120 -9.97 -29.68 -10.66
N THR A 121 -11.03 -28.98 -10.29
CA THR A 121 -11.54 -27.83 -11.06
C THR A 121 -12.00 -26.69 -10.17
N GLY A 122 -12.05 -25.50 -10.74
CA GLY A 122 -12.59 -24.31 -10.08
C GLY A 122 -12.84 -23.20 -11.09
N GLY A 123 -13.63 -22.21 -10.71
CA GLY A 123 -13.98 -21.10 -11.58
C GLY A 123 -14.96 -20.13 -10.96
N GLU A 124 -14.98 -18.92 -11.51
CA GLU A 124 -15.83 -17.82 -11.06
C GLU A 124 -16.49 -17.13 -12.24
N SER A 125 -17.69 -16.60 -12.02
CA SER A 125 -18.43 -15.76 -12.97
C SER A 125 -18.78 -14.40 -12.35
N LEU A 126 -17.87 -13.82 -11.56
CA LEU A 126 -18.10 -12.56 -10.85
C LEU A 126 -18.33 -11.39 -11.81
N GLY A 127 -17.65 -11.36 -12.96
CA GLY A 127 -17.87 -10.34 -13.99
C GLY A 127 -19.31 -10.36 -14.53
N SER A 128 -19.83 -11.55 -14.82
CA SER A 128 -21.20 -11.78 -15.27
C SER A 128 -22.21 -11.48 -14.16
N LEU A 129 -22.00 -12.00 -12.94
CA LEU A 129 -22.92 -11.77 -11.81
C LEU A 129 -23.07 -10.28 -11.51
N VAL A 130 -21.97 -9.52 -11.43
CA VAL A 130 -22.03 -8.07 -11.18
C VAL A 130 -22.84 -7.35 -12.26
N SER A 131 -22.76 -7.79 -13.52
CA SER A 131 -23.51 -7.22 -14.64
C SER A 131 -25.01 -7.56 -14.55
N LEU A 132 -25.34 -8.80 -14.17
CA LEU A 132 -26.71 -9.27 -13.93
C LEU A 132 -27.38 -8.53 -12.77
N LEU A 133 -26.70 -8.40 -11.63
CA LEU A 133 -27.22 -7.70 -10.44
C LEU A 133 -27.47 -6.21 -10.74
N LYS A 134 -26.59 -5.56 -11.52
CA LYS A 134 -26.82 -4.17 -11.96
C LYS A 134 -28.05 -4.02 -12.86
N ALA A 135 -28.41 -5.06 -13.60
CA ALA A 135 -29.62 -5.09 -14.42
C ALA A 135 -30.87 -5.53 -13.65
N GLY A 136 -30.76 -5.78 -12.33
CA GLY A 136 -31.87 -6.26 -11.50
C GLY A 136 -32.25 -7.72 -11.76
N ILE A 137 -31.38 -8.50 -12.40
CA ILE A 137 -31.60 -9.92 -12.68
C ILE A 137 -31.01 -10.73 -11.53
N GLN A 138 -31.88 -11.33 -10.72
CA GLN A 138 -31.48 -12.18 -9.61
C GLN A 138 -31.30 -13.63 -10.04
N ASP A 139 -32.21 -14.19 -10.84
CA ASP A 139 -32.17 -15.58 -11.32
C ASP A 139 -32.01 -15.61 -12.84
N PRO A 140 -30.77 -15.70 -13.36
CA PRO A 140 -30.53 -15.71 -14.80
C PRO A 140 -31.09 -16.97 -15.44
N GLN A 141 -31.72 -16.81 -16.61
CA GLN A 141 -32.25 -17.94 -17.36
C GLN A 141 -31.12 -18.91 -17.76
N GLY A 142 -31.34 -20.21 -17.51
CA GLY A 142 -30.39 -21.27 -17.89
C GLY A 142 -29.23 -21.48 -16.92
N TRP A 143 -29.14 -20.68 -15.84
CA TRP A 143 -28.27 -20.99 -14.71
C TRP A 143 -28.94 -22.02 -13.81
N THR A 144 -28.13 -22.78 -13.07
CA THR A 144 -28.66 -23.74 -12.09
C THR A 144 -29.43 -23.01 -11.00
N ALA A 145 -30.61 -23.53 -10.62
CA ALA A 145 -31.42 -22.94 -9.56
C ALA A 145 -30.64 -22.90 -8.24
N ARG A 146 -30.76 -21.78 -7.51
CA ARG A 146 -30.12 -21.62 -6.21
C ARG A 146 -30.83 -22.47 -5.14
N PRO A 147 -30.10 -23.02 -4.16
CA PRO A 147 -30.73 -23.60 -2.97
C PRO A 147 -31.58 -22.56 -2.25
N GLU A 148 -32.74 -22.99 -1.72
CA GLU A 148 -33.68 -22.08 -1.05
C GLU A 148 -33.01 -21.37 0.15
N GLY A 149 -33.12 -20.05 0.19
CA GLY A 149 -32.58 -19.22 1.27
C GLY A 149 -31.06 -19.05 1.31
N GLN A 150 -30.31 -19.49 0.29
CA GLN A 150 -28.86 -19.31 0.24
C GLN A 150 -28.42 -18.09 -0.59
N GLU A 151 -27.69 -17.18 0.07
CA GLU A 151 -26.94 -16.10 -0.58
C GLU A 151 -25.61 -16.62 -1.14
N SER A 152 -25.21 -16.12 -2.30
CA SER A 152 -23.82 -16.28 -2.79
C SER A 152 -22.83 -15.63 -1.82
N PHE A 153 -21.58 -16.07 -1.83
CA PHE A 153 -20.55 -15.46 -0.98
C PHE A 153 -20.36 -13.96 -1.28
N LEU A 154 -20.46 -13.56 -2.55
CA LEU A 154 -20.41 -12.14 -2.91
C LEU A 154 -21.55 -11.35 -2.26
N GLU A 155 -22.77 -11.87 -2.30
CA GLU A 155 -23.92 -11.25 -1.62
C GLU A 155 -23.67 -11.16 -0.12
N GLN A 156 -23.15 -12.23 0.50
CA GLN A 156 -22.82 -12.22 1.94
C GLN A 156 -21.70 -11.22 2.29
N MET A 157 -20.73 -11.01 1.40
CA MET A 157 -19.70 -9.97 1.55
C MET A 157 -20.29 -8.56 1.45
N ILE A 158 -21.27 -8.35 0.57
CA ILE A 158 -21.96 -7.07 0.36
C ILE A 158 -22.87 -6.74 1.54
N THR A 159 -23.68 -7.70 2.00
CA THR A 159 -24.62 -7.54 3.12
C THR A 159 -23.91 -7.59 4.47
N GLY A 160 -22.70 -8.17 4.51
CA GLY A 160 -21.94 -8.40 5.73
C GLY A 160 -22.39 -9.62 6.53
N SER A 161 -23.30 -10.45 5.99
CA SER A 161 -23.83 -11.65 6.65
C SER A 161 -22.80 -12.76 6.85
N TYR A 162 -21.69 -12.75 6.06
CA TYR A 162 -20.57 -13.69 6.22
C TYR A 162 -19.77 -13.50 7.53
N ARG A 163 -19.91 -12.36 8.22
CA ARG A 163 -19.00 -11.98 9.30
C ARG A 163 -19.36 -12.70 10.62
N ALA A 164 -18.56 -13.69 11.00
CA ALA A 164 -18.54 -14.21 12.37
C ALA A 164 -18.26 -13.05 13.36
N LYS A 165 -18.91 -13.05 14.53
CA LYS A 165 -18.71 -12.01 15.56
C LYS A 165 -17.34 -12.18 16.24
N THR A 166 -16.28 -11.78 15.56
CA THR A 166 -14.89 -11.79 16.07
C THR A 166 -14.46 -10.40 16.56
N ILE A 167 -13.38 -10.33 17.33
CA ILE A 167 -12.76 -9.04 17.72
C ILE A 167 -12.42 -8.21 16.48
N GLY A 168 -11.82 -8.82 15.44
CA GLY A 168 -11.56 -8.14 14.17
C GLY A 168 -12.81 -7.46 13.59
N THR A 169 -13.94 -8.17 13.53
CA THR A 169 -15.20 -7.58 13.02
C THR A 169 -15.75 -6.47 13.91
N LYS A 170 -15.65 -6.62 15.24
CA LYS A 170 -16.04 -5.58 16.22
C LYS A 170 -15.25 -4.30 16.02
N HIS A 171 -13.97 -4.43 15.69
CA HIS A 171 -13.07 -3.33 15.38
C HIS A 171 -13.03 -2.99 13.88
N GLY A 172 -13.93 -3.52 13.04
CA GLY A 172 -13.95 -3.20 11.60
C GLY A 172 -12.69 -3.62 10.82
N VAL A 173 -11.82 -4.46 11.39
CA VAL A 173 -10.68 -5.09 10.71
C VAL A 173 -11.13 -6.48 10.27
N SER A 174 -11.73 -6.58 9.09
CA SER A 174 -12.37 -7.83 8.65
C SER A 174 -12.24 -8.12 7.16
N GLN A 175 -11.50 -7.28 6.44
CA GLN A 175 -11.32 -7.39 5.00
C GLN A 175 -9.85 -7.60 4.68
N PRO A 176 -9.51 -8.31 3.58
CA PRO A 176 -8.12 -8.52 3.18
C PRO A 176 -7.39 -7.19 2.98
N ILE A 177 -8.09 -6.20 2.43
CA ILE A 177 -7.59 -4.83 2.27
C ILE A 177 -7.22 -4.13 3.58
N HIS A 178 -7.59 -4.66 4.76
CA HIS A 178 -7.16 -4.13 6.06
C HIS A 178 -5.94 -4.87 6.61
N VAL A 179 -5.90 -6.21 6.49
CA VAL A 179 -4.88 -7.03 7.15
C VAL A 179 -3.60 -7.17 6.32
N TYR A 180 -3.69 -7.36 5.00
CA TYR A 180 -2.49 -7.47 4.15
C TYR A 180 -1.62 -6.21 4.19
N PRO A 181 -2.16 -4.97 4.18
CA PRO A 181 -1.34 -3.78 4.38
C PRO A 181 -0.68 -3.69 5.76
N MET A 182 -1.27 -4.29 6.80
CA MET A 182 -0.63 -4.35 8.13
C MET A 182 0.64 -5.22 8.08
N TYR A 183 0.64 -6.32 7.32
CA TYR A 183 1.86 -7.10 7.10
C TYR A 183 2.88 -6.33 6.26
N GLU A 184 2.42 -5.55 5.27
CA GLU A 184 3.31 -4.70 4.46
C GLU A 184 3.99 -3.63 5.31
N ASN A 185 3.22 -2.90 6.11
CA ASN A 185 3.76 -1.88 7.01
C ASN A 185 4.59 -2.49 8.15
N GLY A 186 4.24 -3.70 8.62
CA GLY A 186 5.02 -4.46 9.59
C GLY A 186 6.38 -4.88 9.03
N LEU A 187 6.41 -5.42 7.80
CA LEU A 187 7.64 -5.75 7.09
C LEU A 187 8.48 -4.50 6.85
N ARG A 188 7.87 -3.40 6.37
CA ARG A 188 8.52 -2.10 6.16
C ARG A 188 9.18 -1.59 7.43
N ALA A 189 8.50 -1.67 8.57
CA ALA A 189 9.04 -1.26 9.86
C ALA A 189 10.23 -2.16 10.27
N HIS A 190 10.12 -3.47 10.08
CA HIS A 190 11.18 -4.44 10.37
C HIS A 190 12.43 -4.23 9.51
N THR A 191 12.26 -3.99 8.20
CA THR A 191 13.34 -3.76 7.24
C THR A 191 13.86 -2.31 7.25
N LYS A 192 13.21 -1.43 8.02
CA LYS A 192 13.51 0.01 8.10
C LYS A 192 13.39 0.72 6.74
N GLN A 193 12.52 0.23 5.87
CA GLN A 193 12.20 0.88 4.60
C GLN A 193 11.35 2.14 4.84
N THR A 194 11.64 3.20 4.09
CA THR A 194 10.74 4.35 3.97
C THR A 194 9.44 3.95 3.27
N TYR A 195 8.38 4.75 3.43
CA TYR A 195 7.12 4.53 2.70
C TYR A 195 7.34 4.52 1.18
N GLN A 196 8.16 5.46 0.68
CA GLN A 196 8.42 5.59 -0.75
C GLN A 196 9.21 4.39 -1.32
N GLU A 197 10.24 3.91 -0.63
CA GLU A 197 10.99 2.72 -1.04
C GLU A 197 10.08 1.49 -1.12
N ASN A 198 9.23 1.28 -0.11
CA ASN A 198 8.28 0.17 -0.10
C ASN A 198 7.29 0.26 -1.27
N SER A 199 6.74 1.45 -1.52
CA SER A 199 5.78 1.67 -2.62
C SER A 199 6.42 1.47 -3.99
N ILE A 200 7.67 1.91 -4.20
CA ILE A 200 8.42 1.69 -5.44
C ILE A 200 8.70 0.20 -5.63
N GLU A 201 9.11 -0.53 -4.58
CA GLU A 201 9.34 -1.97 -4.64
C GLU A 201 8.06 -2.72 -5.07
N SER A 202 6.92 -2.41 -4.43
CA SER A 202 5.63 -3.00 -4.75
C SER A 202 5.15 -2.64 -6.16
N ALA A 203 5.36 -1.40 -6.60
CA ALA A 203 4.99 -0.95 -7.94
C ALA A 203 5.81 -1.65 -9.03
N LYS A 204 7.13 -1.80 -8.85
CA LYS A 204 7.99 -2.55 -9.78
C LYS A 204 7.59 -4.01 -9.90
N LEU A 205 7.31 -4.66 -8.77
CA LEU A 205 6.83 -6.04 -8.75
C LEU A 205 5.53 -6.19 -9.55
N TYR A 206 4.55 -5.31 -9.32
CA TYR A 206 3.26 -5.40 -9.98
C TYR A 206 3.28 -4.97 -11.44
N ALA A 207 4.22 -4.10 -11.84
CA ALA A 207 4.47 -3.77 -13.24
C ALA A 207 5.00 -4.99 -14.01
N ALA A 208 5.96 -5.73 -13.43
CA ALA A 208 6.45 -6.98 -14.02
C ALA A 208 5.32 -8.02 -14.15
N PHE A 209 4.43 -8.09 -13.17
CA PHE A 209 3.24 -8.96 -13.23
C PHE A 209 2.26 -8.50 -14.32
N SER A 210 2.04 -7.19 -14.47
CA SER A 210 1.23 -6.64 -15.55
C SER A 210 1.79 -7.00 -16.93
N GLU A 211 3.12 -6.97 -17.09
CA GLU A 211 3.78 -7.40 -18.33
C GLU A 211 3.50 -8.86 -18.66
N ILE A 212 3.63 -9.77 -17.68
CA ILE A 212 3.33 -11.19 -17.86
C ILE A 212 1.87 -11.38 -18.28
N ALA A 213 0.93 -10.80 -17.53
CA ALA A 213 -0.50 -10.95 -17.77
C ALA A 213 -0.93 -10.38 -19.13
N SER A 214 -0.33 -9.27 -19.57
CA SER A 214 -0.63 -8.67 -20.88
C SER A 214 -0.40 -9.62 -22.06
N LYS A 215 0.54 -10.57 -21.90
CA LYS A 215 0.95 -11.54 -22.91
C LYS A 215 0.30 -12.92 -22.72
N HIS A 216 -0.33 -13.17 -21.57
CA HIS A 216 -0.88 -14.48 -21.24
C HIS A 216 -2.29 -14.66 -21.82
N HIS A 217 -2.48 -15.62 -22.72
CA HIS A 217 -3.73 -15.83 -23.47
C HIS A 217 -4.99 -16.04 -22.61
N ALA A 218 -4.86 -16.59 -21.39
CA ALA A 218 -5.97 -16.72 -20.45
C ALA A 218 -6.23 -15.48 -19.58
N ALA A 219 -5.32 -14.50 -19.51
CA ALA A 219 -5.46 -13.35 -18.63
C ALA A 219 -6.64 -12.45 -19.03
N TRP A 220 -7.33 -11.87 -18.06
CA TRP A 220 -8.37 -10.88 -18.29
C TRP A 220 -7.86 -9.66 -19.06
N ASN A 221 -6.60 -9.28 -18.85
CA ASN A 221 -5.93 -8.18 -19.53
C ASN A 221 -5.10 -8.60 -20.75
N TYR A 222 -5.29 -9.82 -21.26
CA TYR A 222 -4.60 -10.28 -22.48
C TYR A 222 -4.76 -9.28 -23.65
N GLY A 223 -3.64 -8.92 -24.27
CA GLY A 223 -3.57 -7.98 -25.39
C GLY A 223 -3.70 -6.50 -25.02
N LYS A 224 -3.91 -6.16 -23.74
CA LYS A 224 -3.89 -4.76 -23.28
C LYS A 224 -2.44 -4.33 -22.99
N PRO A 225 -2.08 -3.04 -23.15
CA PRO A 225 -0.78 -2.54 -22.72
C PRO A 225 -0.54 -2.84 -21.23
N PRO A 226 0.67 -3.29 -20.85
CA PRO A 226 1.00 -3.49 -19.45
C PRO A 226 1.06 -2.15 -18.73
N THR A 227 0.66 -2.15 -17.47
CA THR A 227 0.74 -0.97 -16.61
C THR A 227 2.16 -0.80 -16.09
N SER A 228 2.71 0.39 -16.26
CA SER A 228 4.06 0.75 -15.79
C SER A 228 4.14 0.87 -14.26
N ALA A 229 5.35 0.83 -13.72
CA ALA A 229 5.57 1.03 -12.28
C ALA A 229 5.17 2.45 -11.85
N GLU A 230 5.41 3.44 -12.71
CA GLU A 230 5.02 4.83 -12.50
C GLU A 230 3.50 5.00 -12.40
N GLU A 231 2.75 4.35 -13.29
CA GLU A 231 1.27 4.36 -13.26
C GLU A 231 0.71 3.65 -12.02
N ILE A 232 1.33 2.54 -11.59
CA ILE A 232 0.92 1.82 -10.38
C ILE A 232 1.22 2.63 -9.12
N LEU A 233 2.36 3.34 -9.09
CA LEU A 233 2.79 4.18 -7.97
C LEU A 233 1.92 5.45 -7.81
N HIS A 234 1.48 6.03 -8.93
CA HIS A 234 0.69 7.27 -8.95
C HIS A 234 -0.76 7.01 -8.53
N ALA A 235 -1.09 7.33 -7.27
CA ALA A 235 -2.33 6.91 -6.61
C ALA A 235 -3.53 7.86 -6.87
N GLU A 236 -3.74 8.27 -8.12
CA GLU A 236 -4.76 9.25 -8.49
C GLU A 236 -5.83 8.72 -9.45
N GLY A 237 -6.96 9.43 -9.51
CA GLY A 237 -8.04 9.18 -10.47
C GLY A 237 -8.56 7.75 -10.40
N LYS A 238 -8.33 6.97 -11.46
CA LYS A 238 -8.76 5.56 -11.53
C LYS A 238 -7.93 4.66 -10.61
N ASN A 239 -6.66 4.99 -10.34
CA ASN A 239 -5.78 4.26 -9.43
C ASN A 239 -5.78 4.87 -8.00
N ARG A 240 -6.94 5.29 -7.50
CA ARG A 240 -7.05 5.89 -6.16
C ARG A 240 -6.47 4.98 -5.07
N MET A 241 -6.02 5.58 -3.97
CA MET A 241 -5.70 4.87 -2.74
C MET A 241 -6.91 4.09 -2.20
N ILE A 242 -6.70 2.83 -1.79
CA ILE A 242 -7.74 2.00 -1.12
C ILE A 242 -7.46 1.96 0.37
N CYS A 243 -6.29 1.45 0.72
CA CYS A 243 -5.78 1.34 2.08
C CYS A 243 -4.26 1.52 2.01
N THR A 244 -3.66 2.38 2.83
CA THR A 244 -2.19 2.56 2.76
C THR A 244 -1.44 1.25 3.07
N PRO A 245 -0.46 0.85 2.24
CA PRO A 245 0.18 1.61 1.16
C PRO A 245 -0.34 1.26 -0.26
N TYR A 246 -1.46 0.56 -0.39
CA TYR A 246 -1.95 -0.01 -1.65
C TYR A 246 -2.99 0.86 -2.38
N PRO A 247 -2.62 1.47 -3.52
CA PRO A 247 -3.61 1.98 -4.47
C PRO A 247 -4.32 0.83 -5.19
N LEU A 248 -5.39 1.15 -5.92
CA LEU A 248 -6.27 0.16 -6.55
C LEU A 248 -5.51 -0.89 -7.36
N LEU A 249 -4.48 -0.50 -8.11
CA LEU A 249 -3.68 -1.38 -8.97
C LEU A 249 -2.68 -2.27 -8.20
N MET A 250 -2.63 -2.19 -6.87
CA MET A 250 -1.95 -3.15 -5.98
C MET A 250 -2.92 -4.09 -5.25
N ASN A 251 -4.22 -4.03 -5.57
CA ASN A 251 -5.25 -4.89 -5.00
C ASN A 251 -5.71 -5.93 -6.04
N ALA A 252 -6.18 -7.09 -5.59
CA ALA A 252 -6.70 -8.14 -6.47
C ALA A 252 -7.88 -7.65 -7.34
N PHE A 253 -7.93 -8.09 -8.60
CA PHE A 253 -9.04 -7.83 -9.51
C PHE A 253 -9.87 -9.10 -9.71
N ASN A 254 -10.98 -9.23 -8.97
CA ASN A 254 -11.79 -10.45 -8.96
C ASN A 254 -12.99 -10.44 -9.92
N ASN A 255 -13.28 -9.32 -10.58
CA ASN A 255 -14.44 -9.21 -11.48
C ASN A 255 -14.15 -9.86 -12.84
N VAL A 256 -13.99 -11.17 -12.85
CA VAL A 256 -13.64 -12.00 -14.01
C VAL A 256 -14.62 -13.15 -14.19
N ASN A 257 -14.61 -13.74 -15.40
CA ASN A 257 -15.27 -15.01 -15.70
C ASN A 257 -14.22 -16.02 -16.20
N MET A 258 -13.68 -16.83 -15.29
CA MET A 258 -12.49 -17.65 -15.54
C MET A 258 -12.58 -18.96 -14.79
N SER A 259 -11.99 -20.02 -15.35
CA SER A 259 -11.95 -21.35 -14.75
C SER A 259 -10.69 -22.11 -15.16
N SER A 260 -10.38 -23.16 -14.41
CA SER A 260 -9.27 -24.08 -14.68
C SER A 260 -9.63 -25.49 -14.25
N ALA A 261 -9.08 -26.49 -14.94
CA ALA A 261 -9.19 -27.89 -14.58
C ALA A 261 -7.85 -28.62 -14.78
N SER A 262 -7.52 -29.52 -13.86
CA SER A 262 -6.43 -30.47 -13.96
C SER A 262 -6.99 -31.89 -13.90
N LEU A 263 -6.56 -32.74 -14.82
CA LEU A 263 -6.91 -34.15 -14.89
C LEU A 263 -5.73 -34.99 -14.42
N LEU A 264 -5.97 -35.83 -13.42
CA LEU A 264 -4.96 -36.65 -12.77
C LEU A 264 -5.32 -38.13 -12.88
N THR A 265 -4.29 -38.96 -12.98
CA THR A 265 -4.42 -40.40 -12.87
C THR A 265 -3.11 -41.00 -12.36
N SER A 266 -3.02 -42.33 -12.30
CA SER A 266 -1.75 -43.02 -12.02
C SER A 266 -0.95 -43.25 -13.30
N THR A 267 0.38 -43.37 -13.20
CA THR A 267 1.23 -43.73 -14.35
C THR A 267 0.75 -44.98 -15.06
N ASP A 268 0.30 -46.00 -14.32
CA ASP A 268 -0.17 -47.27 -14.89
C ASP A 268 -1.45 -47.08 -15.73
N VAL A 269 -2.37 -46.23 -15.25
CA VAL A 269 -3.60 -45.91 -15.98
C VAL A 269 -3.29 -44.99 -17.17
N ALA A 270 -2.37 -44.03 -17.03
CA ALA A 270 -1.92 -43.19 -18.14
C ALA A 270 -1.30 -44.01 -19.29
N GLU A 271 -0.49 -45.04 -18.98
CA GLU A 271 0.06 -45.95 -19.98
C GLU A 271 -1.03 -46.79 -20.66
N LYS A 272 -1.97 -47.35 -19.87
CA LYS A 272 -3.12 -48.09 -20.40
C LYS A 272 -4.00 -47.24 -21.32
N LEU A 273 -4.16 -45.96 -20.98
CA LEU A 273 -4.91 -45.00 -21.78
C LEU A 273 -4.17 -44.59 -23.06
N GLY A 274 -2.85 -44.78 -23.12
CA GLY A 274 -2.01 -44.41 -24.26
C GLY A 274 -1.62 -42.93 -24.27
N ILE A 275 -1.61 -42.28 -23.10
CA ILE A 275 -1.27 -40.86 -22.98
C ILE A 275 0.24 -40.68 -23.17
N PRO A 276 0.72 -39.85 -24.11
CA PRO A 276 2.14 -39.67 -24.35
C PRO A 276 2.87 -39.15 -23.10
N LYS A 277 4.05 -39.71 -22.80
CA LYS A 277 4.87 -39.28 -21.64
C LYS A 277 5.26 -37.79 -21.68
N SER A 278 5.24 -37.15 -22.85
CA SER A 278 5.43 -35.70 -22.98
C SER A 278 4.31 -34.86 -22.33
N HIS A 279 3.16 -35.46 -22.03
CA HIS A 279 2.07 -34.81 -21.30
C HIS A 279 2.14 -35.06 -19.79
N TRP A 280 3.07 -35.90 -19.32
CA TRP A 280 3.10 -36.28 -17.92
C TRP A 280 3.86 -35.24 -17.11
N VAL A 281 3.20 -34.70 -16.09
CA VAL A 281 3.84 -33.85 -15.06
C VAL A 281 3.52 -34.44 -13.70
N TYR A 282 4.55 -34.62 -12.89
CA TYR A 282 4.49 -35.31 -11.62
C TYR A 282 4.33 -34.31 -10.48
N PRO A 283 3.24 -34.36 -9.71
CA PRO A 283 3.22 -33.78 -8.37
C PRO A 283 4.22 -34.56 -7.52
N THR A 284 5.30 -33.91 -7.07
CA THR A 284 6.40 -34.56 -6.34
C THR A 284 6.48 -34.15 -4.87
N GLY A 285 5.84 -33.04 -4.50
CA GLY A 285 5.69 -32.62 -3.11
C GLY A 285 4.50 -31.69 -2.94
N GLY A 286 3.86 -31.75 -1.80
CA GLY A 286 2.74 -30.88 -1.43
C GLY A 286 2.65 -30.76 0.08
N ALA A 287 2.43 -29.56 0.60
CA ALA A 287 2.30 -29.35 2.04
C ALA A 287 1.44 -28.12 2.35
N GLY A 288 0.55 -28.27 3.34
CA GLY A 288 -0.33 -27.23 3.83
C GLY A 288 -0.01 -26.84 5.28
N PHE A 289 -0.09 -25.54 5.59
CA PHE A 289 0.07 -25.05 6.97
C PHE A 289 -0.84 -23.85 7.20
N GLU A 290 -1.19 -23.62 8.46
CA GLU A 290 -1.99 -22.46 8.83
C GLU A 290 -1.51 -21.74 10.09
N GLU A 291 -1.73 -20.42 10.10
CA GLU A 291 -1.63 -19.57 11.29
C GLU A 291 -3.01 -19.35 11.91
N SER A 292 -3.07 -18.84 13.14
CA SER A 292 -4.31 -18.47 13.80
C SER A 292 -5.16 -17.51 12.93
N GLU A 293 -6.47 -17.76 12.85
CA GLU A 293 -7.43 -16.83 12.20
C GLU A 293 -7.55 -15.50 12.94
N GLU A 294 -7.22 -15.50 14.23
CA GLU A 294 -7.11 -14.31 15.06
C GLU A 294 -5.76 -13.64 14.79
N TYR A 295 -5.63 -13.01 13.63
CA TYR A 295 -4.37 -12.42 13.14
C TYR A 295 -3.75 -11.36 14.08
N TRP A 296 -4.50 -10.86 15.08
CA TRP A 296 -3.97 -10.00 16.15
C TRP A 296 -3.18 -10.75 17.23
N LEU A 297 -3.32 -12.08 17.33
CA LEU A 297 -2.56 -12.94 18.24
C LEU A 297 -1.24 -13.43 17.65
N ARG A 298 -1.09 -13.44 16.32
CA ARG A 298 0.10 -13.97 15.63
C ARG A 298 1.40 -13.30 16.06
N PRO A 299 2.55 -13.98 16.13
CA PRO A 299 3.75 -13.42 16.76
C PRO A 299 4.26 -12.14 16.11
N THR A 300 4.14 -12.00 14.79
CA THR A 300 4.65 -10.82 14.06
C THR A 300 3.76 -10.43 12.87
N TYR A 301 4.03 -9.25 12.30
CA TYR A 301 3.48 -8.79 11.03
C TYR A 301 4.56 -8.65 9.93
N HIS A 302 5.73 -9.27 10.08
CA HIS A 302 6.84 -9.15 9.12
C HIS A 302 7.39 -10.51 8.63
N THR A 303 6.82 -11.60 9.13
CA THR A 303 7.09 -12.98 8.69
C THR A 303 5.77 -13.72 8.56
N CYS A 304 5.75 -14.81 7.80
CA CYS A 304 4.63 -15.75 7.79
C CYS A 304 5.19 -17.18 7.84
N PRO A 305 5.35 -17.74 9.05
CA PRO A 305 5.93 -19.06 9.24
C PRO A 305 5.19 -20.20 8.53
N SER A 306 3.89 -20.04 8.25
CA SER A 306 3.14 -20.99 7.41
C SER A 306 3.62 -21.01 5.96
N ILE A 307 4.03 -19.86 5.39
CA ILE A 307 4.64 -19.81 4.05
C ILE A 307 5.96 -20.58 4.07
N GLU A 308 6.79 -20.32 5.08
CA GLU A 308 8.11 -20.91 5.23
C GLU A 308 8.02 -22.44 5.35
N LYS A 309 7.17 -22.93 6.27
CA LYS A 309 6.96 -24.36 6.49
C LYS A 309 6.32 -25.06 5.29
N ALA A 310 5.34 -24.44 4.63
CA ALA A 310 4.71 -25.02 3.44
C ALA A 310 5.75 -25.24 2.34
N ILE A 311 6.56 -24.21 2.04
CA ILE A 311 7.61 -24.30 1.04
C ILE A 311 8.65 -25.36 1.43
N ASP A 312 9.22 -25.28 2.63
CA ASP A 312 10.32 -26.16 3.04
C ASP A 312 9.88 -27.63 3.11
N THR A 313 8.67 -27.88 3.60
CA THR A 313 8.10 -29.24 3.65
C THR A 313 7.82 -29.76 2.25
N ALA A 314 7.19 -28.98 1.37
CA ALA A 314 6.93 -29.41 -0.01
C ALA A 314 8.23 -29.72 -0.78
N LEU A 315 9.28 -28.92 -0.57
CA LEU A 315 10.61 -29.17 -1.15
C LEU A 315 11.28 -30.42 -0.57
N GLN A 316 11.20 -30.61 0.76
CA GLN A 316 11.72 -31.80 1.43
C GLN A 316 11.04 -33.07 0.91
N LEU A 317 9.72 -33.03 0.75
CA LEU A 317 8.92 -34.13 0.20
C LEU A 317 9.30 -34.45 -1.25
N ALA A 318 9.57 -33.41 -2.05
CA ALA A 318 10.07 -33.56 -3.43
C ALA A 318 11.54 -34.02 -3.51
N GLY A 319 12.29 -33.97 -2.40
CA GLY A 319 13.72 -34.24 -2.37
C GLY A 319 14.55 -33.18 -3.09
N LEU A 320 14.12 -31.92 -3.07
CA LEU A 320 14.74 -30.80 -3.79
C LEU A 320 15.20 -29.69 -2.85
N GLY A 321 16.27 -29.00 -3.24
CA GLY A 321 16.66 -27.71 -2.68
C GLY A 321 15.98 -26.52 -3.38
N LYS A 322 16.00 -25.35 -2.73
CA LYS A 322 15.45 -24.07 -3.27
C LYS A 322 16.11 -23.65 -4.59
N ASP A 323 17.39 -23.99 -4.77
CA ASP A 323 18.18 -23.76 -5.97
C ASP A 323 17.74 -24.61 -7.16
N GLN A 324 17.14 -25.78 -6.90
CA GLN A 324 16.68 -26.74 -7.92
C GLN A 324 15.27 -26.43 -8.46
N ILE A 325 14.61 -25.38 -7.96
CA ILE A 325 13.34 -24.88 -8.51
C ILE A 325 13.64 -23.89 -9.65
N ASP A 326 13.17 -24.19 -10.85
CA ASP A 326 13.46 -23.39 -12.04
C ASP A 326 12.47 -22.24 -12.25
N VAL A 327 11.26 -22.39 -11.72
CA VAL A 327 10.15 -21.46 -11.95
C VAL A 327 9.15 -21.52 -10.80
N LEU A 328 8.57 -20.37 -10.46
CA LEU A 328 7.54 -20.27 -9.43
C LEU A 328 6.30 -19.55 -9.96
N ASP A 329 5.16 -19.88 -9.39
CA ASP A 329 4.01 -18.98 -9.35
C ASP A 329 3.59 -18.78 -7.90
N ILE A 330 3.79 -17.56 -7.41
CA ILE A 330 3.44 -17.17 -6.05
C ILE A 330 2.13 -16.39 -6.07
N TYR A 331 1.16 -16.85 -5.30
CA TYR A 331 -0.10 -16.15 -5.10
C TYR A 331 0.11 -14.68 -4.70
N SER A 332 -0.60 -13.75 -5.33
CA SER A 332 -0.32 -12.31 -5.20
C SER A 332 -1.57 -11.43 -5.23
N CYS A 333 -2.50 -11.64 -4.29
CA CYS A 333 -3.63 -10.71 -4.12
C CYS A 333 -3.15 -9.32 -3.68
N PHE A 334 -2.06 -9.28 -2.92
CA PHE A 334 -1.36 -8.09 -2.45
C PHE A 334 0.17 -8.32 -2.53
N PRO A 335 0.98 -7.26 -2.69
CA PRO A 335 2.44 -7.34 -2.79
C PRO A 335 3.13 -8.11 -1.65
N ILE A 336 2.59 -8.06 -0.44
CA ILE A 336 3.24 -8.67 0.72
C ILE A 336 3.42 -10.20 0.62
N VAL A 337 2.52 -10.93 -0.07
CA VAL A 337 2.63 -12.39 -0.18
C VAL A 337 3.88 -12.81 -0.96
N PRO A 338 4.10 -12.33 -2.21
CA PRO A 338 5.34 -12.60 -2.93
C PRO A 338 6.57 -12.03 -2.24
N LYS A 339 6.49 -10.89 -1.53
CA LYS A 339 7.61 -10.37 -0.73
C LYS A 339 8.06 -11.35 0.36
N LEU A 340 7.13 -11.86 1.16
CA LEU A 340 7.44 -12.83 2.23
C LEU A 340 7.99 -14.14 1.66
N ALA A 341 7.34 -14.69 0.62
CA ALA A 341 7.77 -15.93 -0.01
C ALA A 341 9.14 -15.81 -0.69
N CYS A 342 9.39 -14.73 -1.44
CA CYS A 342 10.68 -14.50 -2.11
C CYS A 342 11.80 -14.28 -1.09
N ARG A 343 11.53 -13.59 0.02
CA ARG A 343 12.51 -13.43 1.11
C ARG A 343 12.91 -14.79 1.71
N HIS A 344 11.95 -15.70 1.93
CA HIS A 344 12.26 -17.06 2.38
C HIS A 344 13.02 -17.88 1.32
N MET A 345 12.69 -17.68 0.03
CA MET A 345 13.36 -18.35 -1.08
C MET A 345 14.74 -17.75 -1.42
N GLY A 346 15.11 -16.60 -0.85
CA GLY A 346 16.34 -15.89 -1.19
C GLY A 346 16.32 -15.28 -2.60
N ILE A 347 15.14 -14.88 -3.09
CA ILE A 347 14.93 -14.30 -4.43
C ILE A 347 14.59 -12.81 -4.28
N SER A 348 15.17 -11.95 -5.13
CA SER A 348 14.77 -10.54 -5.20
C SER A 348 13.41 -10.40 -5.88
N VAL A 349 12.49 -9.62 -5.32
CA VAL A 349 11.17 -9.37 -5.95
C VAL A 349 11.24 -8.38 -7.11
N THR A 350 12.24 -7.50 -7.14
CA THR A 350 12.40 -6.50 -8.22
C THR A 350 13.34 -6.98 -9.32
N GLU A 351 14.27 -7.88 -9.00
CA GLU A 351 15.26 -8.43 -9.92
C GLU A 351 15.38 -9.94 -9.73
N PRO A 352 14.29 -10.70 -9.97
CA PRO A 352 14.26 -12.12 -9.67
C PRO A 352 15.20 -12.90 -10.59
N THR A 353 16.02 -13.78 -10.02
CA THR A 353 16.95 -14.65 -10.77
C THR A 353 16.24 -15.78 -11.53
N LYS A 354 14.95 -15.99 -11.26
CA LYS A 354 14.07 -17.00 -11.85
C LYS A 354 12.63 -16.47 -11.81
N PRO A 355 11.73 -16.86 -12.74
CA PRO A 355 10.38 -16.30 -12.75
C PRO A 355 9.63 -16.62 -11.44
N ILE A 356 9.02 -15.59 -10.84
CA ILE A 356 8.24 -15.70 -9.58
C ILE A 356 6.71 -15.67 -9.79
N SER A 357 6.28 -15.43 -11.04
CA SER A 357 4.90 -15.64 -11.50
C SER A 357 4.91 -16.12 -12.95
N LEU A 358 3.95 -16.97 -13.28
CA LEU A 358 3.62 -17.42 -14.62
C LEU A 358 2.40 -16.68 -15.18
N LEU A 359 1.46 -16.31 -14.31
CA LEU A 359 0.19 -15.70 -14.71
C LEU A 359 0.24 -14.18 -14.77
N GLY A 360 1.10 -13.55 -13.97
CA GLY A 360 1.15 -12.09 -13.82
C GLY A 360 0.22 -11.55 -12.72
N GLY A 361 0.00 -12.34 -11.67
CA GLY A 361 -0.70 -11.93 -10.45
C GLY A 361 -2.20 -11.62 -10.56
N LEU A 362 -2.92 -11.64 -9.43
CA LEU A 362 -4.38 -11.50 -9.39
C LEU A 362 -4.89 -10.14 -9.91
N THR A 363 -4.09 -9.07 -9.82
CA THR A 363 -4.49 -7.74 -10.28
C THR A 363 -4.53 -7.65 -11.81
N SER A 364 -3.60 -8.28 -12.51
CA SER A 364 -3.48 -8.16 -13.97
C SER A 364 -3.97 -9.39 -14.71
N PHE A 365 -3.68 -10.60 -14.21
CA PHE A 365 -4.25 -11.83 -14.76
C PHE A 365 -5.76 -11.88 -14.55
N GLY A 366 -6.23 -11.38 -13.42
CA GLY A 366 -7.60 -11.54 -12.95
C GLY A 366 -7.73 -12.71 -11.99
N GLY A 367 -8.23 -12.45 -10.79
CA GLY A 367 -8.38 -13.46 -9.74
C GLY A 367 -9.74 -14.14 -9.81
N ALA A 368 -9.79 -15.42 -10.19
CA ALA A 368 -11.01 -16.23 -10.07
C ALA A 368 -11.29 -16.58 -8.58
N GLY A 369 -11.36 -15.57 -7.71
CA GLY A 369 -11.59 -15.73 -6.27
C GLY A 369 -10.63 -16.71 -5.62
N ASN A 370 -11.16 -17.85 -5.19
CA ASN A 370 -10.40 -18.95 -4.59
C ASN A 370 -9.51 -19.71 -5.60
N ASN A 371 -9.80 -19.64 -6.90
CA ASN A 371 -9.24 -20.53 -7.90
C ASN A 371 -8.04 -19.97 -8.69
N TYR A 372 -7.47 -18.81 -8.32
CA TYR A 372 -6.27 -18.28 -9.00
C TYR A 372 -5.14 -19.32 -9.09
N SER A 373 -4.85 -20.01 -7.97
CA SER A 373 -3.79 -21.03 -7.93
C SER A 373 -4.12 -22.25 -8.81
N GLY A 374 -5.39 -22.49 -9.15
CA GLY A 374 -5.78 -23.52 -10.11
C GLY A 374 -5.30 -23.19 -11.52
N ASN A 375 -5.45 -21.92 -11.95
CA ASN A 375 -4.84 -21.45 -13.19
C ASN A 375 -3.30 -21.54 -13.15
N ALA A 376 -2.70 -21.29 -11.98
CA ALA A 376 -1.24 -21.36 -11.82
C ALA A 376 -0.73 -22.80 -12.00
N LEU A 377 -1.43 -23.80 -11.45
CA LEU A 377 -1.13 -25.22 -11.63
C LEU A 377 -1.25 -25.66 -13.11
N VAL A 378 -2.26 -25.16 -13.81
CA VAL A 378 -2.45 -25.38 -15.26
C VAL A 378 -1.26 -24.81 -16.05
N GLU A 379 -0.89 -23.55 -15.84
CA GLU A 379 0.21 -22.93 -16.59
C GLU A 379 1.57 -23.51 -16.19
N MET A 380 1.78 -23.85 -14.93
CA MET A 380 2.98 -24.55 -14.46
C MET A 380 3.16 -25.89 -15.18
N THR A 381 2.07 -26.66 -15.32
CA THR A 381 2.08 -27.92 -16.07
C THR A 381 2.48 -27.71 -17.53
N ARG A 382 1.90 -26.70 -18.20
CA ARG A 382 2.27 -26.34 -19.58
C ARG A 382 3.73 -25.92 -19.70
N GLU A 383 4.22 -25.12 -18.75
CA GLU A 383 5.60 -24.63 -18.76
C GLU A 383 6.61 -25.77 -18.61
N LEU A 384 6.36 -26.72 -17.70
CA LEU A 384 7.23 -27.88 -17.51
C LEU A 384 7.26 -28.81 -18.73
N ARG A 385 6.13 -28.96 -19.44
CA ARG A 385 6.05 -29.75 -20.68
C ARG A 385 6.84 -29.17 -21.85
N LYS A 386 7.18 -27.87 -21.84
CA LYS A 386 8.06 -27.26 -22.85
C LYS A 386 9.49 -27.82 -22.80
N GLY A 387 9.88 -28.46 -21.69
CA GLY A 387 11.15 -29.19 -21.55
C GLY A 387 12.38 -28.33 -21.26
N ASN A 388 12.23 -27.01 -21.13
CA ASN A 388 13.29 -26.08 -20.74
C ASN A 388 13.46 -25.95 -19.21
N LYS A 389 12.48 -26.42 -18.44
CA LYS A 389 12.42 -26.39 -16.98
C LYS A 389 12.07 -27.79 -16.47
N LYS A 390 12.58 -28.12 -15.29
CA LYS A 390 12.45 -29.44 -14.67
C LYS A 390 11.52 -29.40 -13.48
N ASN A 391 11.67 -28.41 -12.60
CA ASN A 391 10.90 -28.33 -11.35
C ASN A 391 10.27 -26.95 -11.18
N GLY A 392 8.99 -26.94 -10.85
CA GLY A 392 8.21 -25.75 -10.60
C GLY A 392 7.56 -25.78 -9.22
N LEU A 393 7.40 -24.62 -8.60
CA LEU A 393 6.72 -24.47 -7.30
C LEU A 393 5.54 -23.51 -7.44
N VAL A 394 4.35 -23.95 -7.01
CA VAL A 394 3.18 -23.08 -6.86
C VAL A 394 2.91 -22.88 -5.38
N LEU A 395 2.87 -21.63 -4.92
CA LEU A 395 2.46 -21.27 -3.57
C LEU A 395 1.05 -20.69 -3.61
N ALA A 396 0.09 -21.40 -3.03
CA ALA A 396 -1.30 -21.00 -2.92
C ALA A 396 -1.56 -20.41 -1.51
N ASN A 397 -2.19 -19.24 -1.44
CA ASN A 397 -2.44 -18.51 -0.19
C ASN A 397 -3.93 -18.21 -0.02
N GLY A 398 -4.47 -18.40 1.18
CA GLY A 398 -5.87 -18.12 1.53
C GLY A 398 -6.05 -17.42 2.88
N GLY A 399 -7.20 -16.79 3.07
CA GLY A 399 -7.50 -15.99 4.26
C GLY A 399 -6.65 -14.71 4.34
N PHE A 400 -6.18 -14.38 5.54
CA PHE A 400 -5.36 -13.19 5.82
C PHE A 400 -3.88 -13.56 6.00
N LEU A 401 -3.24 -14.21 5.02
CA LEU A 401 -2.02 -15.02 5.21
C LEU A 401 -2.25 -16.24 6.13
N THR A 402 -3.51 -16.60 6.40
CA THR A 402 -3.87 -17.67 7.34
C THR A 402 -3.40 -19.02 6.82
N HIS A 403 -3.80 -19.39 5.60
CA HIS A 403 -3.61 -20.74 5.09
C HIS A 403 -2.68 -20.73 3.88
N GLN A 404 -1.70 -21.62 3.88
CA GLN A 404 -0.71 -21.76 2.82
C GLN A 404 -0.71 -23.19 2.32
N HIS A 405 -0.60 -23.38 1.00
CA HIS A 405 -0.38 -24.69 0.41
C HIS A 405 0.66 -24.58 -0.71
N ALA A 406 1.81 -25.22 -0.54
CA ALA A 406 2.84 -25.27 -1.57
C ALA A 406 2.76 -26.60 -2.32
N VAL A 407 2.90 -26.55 -3.65
CA VAL A 407 2.93 -27.74 -4.52
C VAL A 407 4.16 -27.68 -5.41
N VAL A 408 4.93 -28.76 -5.45
CA VAL A 408 6.06 -28.96 -6.36
C VAL A 408 5.64 -29.88 -7.50
N LEU A 409 5.74 -29.37 -8.72
CA LEU A 409 5.51 -30.12 -9.95
C LEU A 409 6.85 -30.36 -10.67
N SER A 410 7.03 -31.54 -11.24
CA SER A 410 8.25 -31.90 -11.98
C SER A 410 7.92 -32.56 -13.31
N SER A 411 8.72 -32.29 -14.34
CA SER A 411 8.72 -33.07 -15.58
C SER A 411 9.50 -34.39 -15.44
N ILE A 412 10.16 -34.60 -14.28
CA ILE A 412 10.94 -35.79 -13.96
C ILE A 412 10.15 -36.66 -13.00
N PRO A 413 10.07 -37.98 -13.23
CA PRO A 413 9.45 -38.90 -12.29
C PRO A 413 10.08 -38.82 -10.89
N PRO A 414 9.31 -39.00 -9.80
CA PRO A 414 9.85 -38.96 -8.44
C PRO A 414 10.89 -40.07 -8.22
N GLN A 415 11.98 -39.76 -7.50
CA GLN A 415 13.05 -40.73 -7.21
C GLN A 415 12.67 -41.73 -6.10
N ARG A 416 11.74 -41.38 -5.22
CA ARG A 416 11.20 -42.28 -4.18
C ARG A 416 9.88 -42.89 -4.65
N PHE A 417 9.79 -44.22 -4.56
CA PHE A 417 8.52 -44.93 -4.70
C PHE A 417 7.66 -44.66 -3.46
N GLY A 418 6.43 -44.20 -3.68
CA GLY A 418 5.52 -43.72 -2.63
C GLY A 418 5.51 -42.20 -2.58
N PHE A 419 4.43 -41.60 -3.09
CA PHE A 419 4.09 -40.21 -2.80
C PHE A 419 4.06 -40.05 -1.27
N PRO A 420 4.62 -38.99 -0.66
CA PRO A 420 4.48 -38.76 0.77
C PRO A 420 3.02 -38.38 1.07
N LEU A 421 2.22 -39.41 1.35
CA LEU A 421 0.76 -39.43 1.31
C LEU A 421 0.05 -38.71 2.47
N ASP A 422 0.75 -38.43 3.56
CA ASP A 422 0.10 -38.12 4.84
C ASP A 422 0.22 -36.66 5.31
N GLN A 423 0.84 -35.76 4.52
CA GLN A 423 0.97 -34.33 4.87
C GLN A 423 0.08 -33.41 4.00
N ALA A 424 -1.09 -33.91 3.62
CA ALA A 424 -2.14 -33.09 3.00
C ALA A 424 -2.90 -32.21 4.03
N HIS A 425 -2.55 -32.30 5.30
CA HIS A 425 -3.20 -31.55 6.37
C HIS A 425 -2.69 -30.12 6.44
N HIS A 426 -3.57 -29.20 6.82
CA HIS A 426 -3.18 -27.85 7.24
C HIS A 426 -2.85 -27.93 8.71
N ASP A 427 -1.59 -28.25 8.99
CA ASP A 427 -1.14 -28.31 10.37
C ASP A 427 -0.99 -26.88 10.89
N ALA A 428 -1.56 -26.62 12.07
CA ALA A 428 -1.35 -25.37 12.76
C ALA A 428 0.15 -25.20 13.04
N VAL A 429 0.71 -24.05 12.64
CA VAL A 429 2.08 -23.73 13.01
C VAL A 429 2.06 -23.39 14.50
N GLY A 430 2.57 -24.31 15.33
CA GLY A 430 2.66 -24.11 16.78
C GLY A 430 3.49 -22.88 17.12
N MET A 431 2.82 -21.76 17.34
CA MET A 431 3.40 -20.47 17.71
C MET A 431 2.75 -19.95 18.97
N GLU A 432 3.53 -19.24 19.78
CA GLU A 432 3.01 -18.59 20.97
C GLU A 432 2.21 -17.35 20.58
N ASP A 433 0.95 -17.34 21.00
CA ASP A 433 0.08 -16.18 20.84
C ASP A 433 0.59 -15.00 21.67
N ILE A 434 0.52 -13.83 21.07
CA ILE A 434 0.74 -12.57 21.76
C ILE A 434 -0.49 -12.25 22.62
N PRO A 435 -0.31 -11.99 23.92
CA PRO A 435 -1.41 -11.57 24.78
C PRO A 435 -2.15 -10.35 24.23
N PHE A 436 -3.48 -10.42 24.23
CA PHE A 436 -4.36 -9.42 23.66
C PHE A 436 -5.28 -8.81 24.73
N GLN A 437 -5.41 -7.49 24.70
CA GLN A 437 -6.30 -6.74 25.59
C GLN A 437 -7.41 -6.07 24.76
N GLU A 438 -8.63 -6.63 24.85
CA GLU A 438 -9.79 -6.12 24.11
C GLU A 438 -10.18 -4.69 24.53
N ARG A 439 -10.04 -4.35 25.81
CA ARG A 439 -10.28 -3.01 26.35
C ARG A 439 -8.98 -2.42 26.85
N ALA A 440 -8.22 -1.83 25.94
CA ALA A 440 -6.93 -1.24 26.22
C ALA A 440 -7.06 0.21 26.71
N GLU A 441 -6.31 0.53 27.76
CA GLU A 441 -6.18 1.88 28.31
C GLU A 441 -4.72 2.09 28.77
N GLY A 442 -4.15 3.23 28.36
CA GLY A 442 -2.79 3.63 28.68
C GLY A 442 -1.98 4.08 27.45
N GLU A 443 -0.73 4.44 27.70
CA GLU A 443 0.23 4.77 26.65
C GLU A 443 0.62 3.52 25.85
N ALA A 444 0.84 3.72 24.55
CA ALA A 444 1.06 2.64 23.60
C ALA A 444 2.00 3.03 22.45
N ILE A 445 2.56 2.01 21.80
CA ILE A 445 3.30 2.15 20.54
C ILE A 445 2.49 1.47 19.43
N ILE A 446 2.46 2.08 18.24
CA ILE A 446 1.90 1.47 17.03
C ILE A 446 2.89 0.40 16.53
N GLU A 447 2.45 -0.85 16.48
CA GLU A 447 3.23 -1.96 15.92
C GLU A 447 3.05 -2.05 14.40
N THR A 448 1.81 -1.88 13.93
CA THR A 448 1.48 -1.75 12.51
C THR A 448 0.15 -1.02 12.32
N TYR A 449 -0.09 -0.52 11.12
CA TYR A 449 -1.31 0.20 10.78
C TYR A 449 -1.65 0.12 9.29
N THR A 450 -2.86 0.57 8.95
CA THR A 450 -3.29 0.96 7.61
C THR A 450 -4.34 2.05 7.71
N VAL A 451 -4.51 2.86 6.67
CA VAL A 451 -5.54 3.89 6.60
C VAL A 451 -6.40 3.65 5.38
N GLU A 452 -7.70 3.48 5.59
CA GLU A 452 -8.73 3.36 4.56
C GLU A 452 -9.04 4.73 3.95
N PHE A 453 -9.31 4.75 2.64
CA PHE A 453 -9.66 5.94 1.89
C PHE A 453 -11.04 5.80 1.24
N ASP A 454 -11.82 6.87 1.27
CA ASP A 454 -13.10 6.93 0.57
C ASP A 454 -12.93 7.02 -0.96
N ARG A 455 -14.03 6.91 -1.71
CA ARG A 455 -14.01 7.02 -3.18
C ARG A 455 -13.54 8.38 -3.71
N LYS A 456 -13.47 9.41 -2.85
CA LYS A 456 -12.97 10.75 -3.17
C LYS A 456 -11.49 10.93 -2.81
N GLY A 457 -10.83 9.89 -2.29
CA GLY A 457 -9.41 9.92 -1.92
C GLY A 457 -9.14 10.56 -0.56
N ARG A 458 -10.14 10.67 0.32
CA ARG A 458 -9.95 11.19 1.68
C ARG A 458 -9.73 10.05 2.67
N PRO A 459 -8.77 10.18 3.61
CA PRO A 459 -8.66 9.25 4.74
C PRO A 459 -9.99 9.17 5.49
N SER A 460 -10.55 7.97 5.63
CA SER A 460 -11.83 7.75 6.31
C SER A 460 -11.65 7.09 7.68
N ARG A 461 -10.70 6.17 7.80
CA ARG A 461 -10.50 5.38 9.02
C ARG A 461 -9.12 4.77 9.10
N GLY A 462 -8.49 4.84 10.27
CA GLY A 462 -7.28 4.10 10.58
C GLY A 462 -7.62 2.74 11.17
N HIS A 463 -6.79 1.75 10.88
CA HIS A 463 -6.78 0.46 11.54
C HIS A 463 -5.39 0.25 12.12
N VAL A 464 -5.29 0.25 13.45
CA VAL A 464 -4.03 0.22 14.18
C VAL A 464 -3.97 -1.04 15.03
N VAL A 465 -2.84 -1.73 14.99
CA VAL A 465 -2.47 -2.71 16.00
C VAL A 465 -1.37 -2.09 16.84
N GLY A 466 -1.64 -1.91 18.12
CA GLY A 466 -0.72 -1.27 19.07
C GLY A 466 -0.28 -2.20 20.18
N ARG A 467 0.78 -1.82 20.88
CA ARG A 467 1.35 -2.46 22.07
C ARG A 467 1.27 -1.52 23.25
N LEU A 468 0.63 -1.94 24.33
CA LEU A 468 0.62 -1.16 25.58
C LEU A 468 2.01 -1.13 26.20
N LEU A 469 2.47 0.04 26.65
CA LEU A 469 3.81 0.18 27.24
C LEU A 469 3.97 -0.56 28.57
N LYS A 470 2.87 -0.73 29.31
CA LYS A 470 2.89 -1.29 30.67
C LYS A 470 3.10 -2.80 30.73
N ASP A 471 2.62 -3.55 29.74
CA ASP A 471 2.56 -5.03 29.74
C ASP A 471 2.83 -5.65 28.36
N ASN A 472 3.08 -4.82 27.33
CA ASN A 472 3.32 -5.24 25.95
C ASN A 472 2.15 -6.03 25.31
N HIS A 473 0.95 -5.97 25.91
CA HIS A 473 -0.25 -6.57 25.34
C HIS A 473 -0.65 -5.84 24.06
N ARG A 474 -1.13 -6.60 23.07
CA ARG A 474 -1.69 -6.04 21.85
C ARG A 474 -3.10 -5.52 22.06
N PHE A 475 -3.47 -4.53 21.25
CA PHE A 475 -4.83 -4.07 21.09
C PHE A 475 -5.08 -3.63 19.65
N ILE A 476 -6.35 -3.59 19.26
CA ILE A 476 -6.78 -2.99 17.99
C ILE A 476 -7.46 -1.65 18.28
N ALA A 477 -7.07 -0.62 17.55
CA ALA A 477 -7.70 0.69 17.59
C ALA A 477 -8.10 1.18 16.19
N ASN A 478 -9.07 2.08 16.19
CA ASN A 478 -9.72 2.57 14.98
C ASN A 478 -9.84 4.09 14.97
N PRO A 479 -8.70 4.81 14.98
CA PRO A 479 -8.75 6.26 14.97
C PRO A 479 -9.49 6.74 13.72
N GLY A 480 -10.41 7.67 13.93
CA GLY A 480 -11.16 8.35 12.88
C GLY A 480 -11.08 9.86 13.01
N ASP A 481 -10.35 10.38 14.00
CA ASP A 481 -10.10 11.79 14.14
C ASP A 481 -9.08 12.26 13.10
N GLU A 482 -9.32 13.45 12.56
CA GLU A 482 -8.57 14.01 11.44
C GLU A 482 -7.07 14.14 11.74
N SER A 483 -6.70 14.50 12.97
CA SER A 483 -5.30 14.66 13.40
C SER A 483 -4.54 13.34 13.36
N THR A 484 -5.10 12.27 13.92
CA THR A 484 -4.46 10.96 13.91
C THR A 484 -4.42 10.39 12.49
N LEU A 485 -5.50 10.54 11.70
CA LEU A 485 -5.49 10.11 10.30
C LEU A 485 -4.44 10.85 9.46
N ALA A 486 -4.25 12.14 9.69
CA ALA A 486 -3.19 12.92 9.03
C ALA A 486 -1.80 12.39 9.41
N GLN A 487 -1.53 12.13 10.69
CA GLN A 487 -0.25 11.54 11.14
C GLN A 487 -0.02 10.12 10.59
N LEU A 488 -1.07 9.35 10.35
CA LEU A 488 -0.94 8.03 9.73
C LEU A 488 -0.74 8.10 8.20
N THR A 489 -1.05 9.24 7.57
CA THR A 489 -0.97 9.44 6.10
C THR A 489 0.09 10.45 5.64
N ASN A 490 0.70 11.18 6.60
CA ASN A 490 1.73 12.23 6.52
C ASN A 490 1.62 13.23 5.35
N ILE A 491 1.14 14.43 5.66
CA ILE A 491 1.18 15.61 4.77
C ILE A 491 2.60 16.20 4.73
N PHE A 492 3.34 16.11 5.84
CA PHE A 492 4.74 16.50 5.91
C PHE A 492 5.63 15.28 6.19
N SER A 493 6.75 15.18 5.46
CA SER A 493 7.83 14.25 5.80
C SER A 493 8.96 14.99 6.50
N LEU A 494 9.50 14.39 7.56
CA LEU A 494 10.55 14.97 8.39
C LEU A 494 11.85 14.20 8.19
N SER A 495 12.98 14.91 8.09
CA SER A 495 14.31 14.33 8.07
C SER A 495 15.33 15.23 8.77
N PHE A 496 16.50 14.68 9.09
CA PHE A 496 17.55 15.38 9.84
C PHE A 496 18.88 15.35 9.07
N PRO A 497 19.00 16.12 7.97
CA PRO A 497 20.12 16.03 7.03
C PRO A 497 21.45 16.57 7.59
N ALA A 498 21.44 17.18 8.77
CA ALA A 498 22.62 17.61 9.50
C ALA A 498 22.31 17.71 11.01
N PRO A 499 23.33 17.68 11.88
CA PRO A 499 23.15 17.92 13.31
C PRO A 499 22.39 19.22 13.56
N HIS A 500 21.36 19.14 14.40
CA HIS A 500 20.50 20.27 14.79
C HIS A 500 19.62 20.89 13.68
N VAL A 501 19.60 20.30 12.48
CA VAL A 501 18.82 20.79 11.33
C VAL A 501 17.63 19.86 11.09
N LEU A 502 16.43 20.41 11.12
CA LEU A 502 15.20 19.73 10.69
C LEU A 502 14.93 20.08 9.22
N LEU A 503 14.66 19.10 8.37
CA LEU A 503 14.10 19.30 7.04
C LEU A 503 12.66 18.78 7.00
N VAL A 504 11.73 19.70 6.74
CA VAL A 504 10.30 19.45 6.58
C VAL A 504 9.97 19.50 5.09
N THR A 505 9.40 18.44 4.55
CA THR A 505 9.01 18.39 3.13
C THR A 505 7.50 18.21 3.03
N ILE A 506 6.81 19.13 2.36
CA ILE A 506 5.39 18.99 2.04
C ILE A 506 5.26 17.87 1.01
N ASN A 507 4.59 16.77 1.36
CA ASN A 507 4.56 15.54 0.58
C ASN A 507 3.22 15.38 -0.18
N ARG A 508 2.89 16.36 -1.04
CA ARG A 508 1.65 16.40 -1.84
C ARG A 508 1.92 16.90 -3.27
N GLU A 509 2.99 16.40 -3.90
CA GLU A 509 3.47 16.88 -5.22
C GLU A 509 2.35 16.96 -6.27
N GLU A 510 1.47 15.96 -6.31
CA GLU A 510 0.39 15.83 -7.29
C GLU A 510 -0.65 16.95 -7.15
N ALA A 511 -0.96 17.35 -5.91
CA ALA A 511 -1.76 18.52 -5.57
C ALA A 511 -0.94 19.83 -5.57
N ARG A 512 0.24 19.84 -6.22
CA ARG A 512 1.19 20.97 -6.20
C ARG A 512 1.53 21.45 -4.78
N ASN A 513 1.63 20.50 -3.85
CA ASN A 513 1.90 20.75 -2.44
C ASN A 513 0.89 21.72 -1.79
N ALA A 514 -0.37 21.72 -2.26
CA ALA A 514 -1.45 22.43 -1.61
C ALA A 514 -1.76 21.79 -0.24
N ILE A 515 -2.00 22.63 0.77
CA ILE A 515 -2.19 22.20 2.16
C ILE A 515 -3.69 22.10 2.46
N PRO A 516 -4.20 20.91 2.82
CA PRO A 516 -5.57 20.75 3.27
C PRO A 516 -5.73 21.21 4.74
N ILE A 517 -6.97 21.31 5.22
CA ILE A 517 -7.27 21.80 6.59
C ILE A 517 -6.46 21.04 7.65
N ALA A 518 -6.45 19.71 7.60
CA ALA A 518 -5.66 18.84 8.50
C ALA A 518 -4.16 19.20 8.53
N GLY A 519 -3.61 19.60 7.38
CA GLY A 519 -2.20 19.96 7.25
C GLY A 519 -1.83 21.25 7.99
N HIS A 520 -2.80 22.11 8.33
CA HIS A 520 -2.52 23.28 9.17
C HIS A 520 -2.22 22.88 10.60
N ALA A 521 -3.03 21.98 11.18
CA ALA A 521 -2.81 21.46 12.54
C ALA A 521 -1.54 20.59 12.62
N GLU A 522 -1.28 19.74 11.61
CA GLU A 522 -0.06 18.93 11.53
C GLU A 522 1.19 19.82 11.49
N GLY A 523 1.18 20.86 10.64
CA GLY A 523 2.28 21.84 10.58
C GLY A 523 2.48 22.59 11.90
N ASP A 524 1.41 23.03 12.55
CA ASP A 524 1.48 23.71 13.86
C ASP A 524 2.13 22.84 14.93
N ALA A 525 1.73 21.57 15.00
CA ALA A 525 2.33 20.61 15.93
C ALA A 525 3.82 20.39 15.64
N ILE A 526 4.20 20.22 14.37
CA ILE A 526 5.61 20.06 13.95
C ILE A 526 6.44 21.27 14.37
N PHE A 527 5.96 22.49 14.09
CA PHE A 527 6.76 23.69 14.36
C PHE A 527 6.75 24.09 15.84
N THR A 528 5.71 23.76 16.60
CA THR A 528 5.67 23.89 18.06
C THR A 528 6.67 22.94 18.70
N TRP A 529 6.63 21.65 18.34
CA TRP A 529 7.62 20.68 18.79
C TRP A 529 9.04 21.10 18.41
N PHE A 530 9.25 21.54 17.16
CA PHE A 530 10.55 22.03 16.70
C PHE A 530 11.07 23.17 17.58
N ASP A 531 10.21 24.10 18.00
CA ASP A 531 10.60 25.13 18.97
C ASP A 531 10.98 24.52 20.31
N GLU A 532 10.18 23.62 20.85
CA GLU A 532 10.41 23.04 22.17
C GLU A 532 11.67 22.16 22.24
N GLU A 533 12.00 21.43 21.18
CA GLU A 533 13.06 20.41 21.12
C GLU A 533 14.48 20.99 21.16
N PRO A 534 15.22 20.95 22.30
CA PRO A 534 16.49 21.65 22.46
C PRO A 534 17.59 21.17 21.51
N SER A 535 17.51 19.93 21.02
CA SER A 535 18.48 19.39 20.07
C SER A 535 18.38 19.99 18.66
N LEU A 536 17.26 20.63 18.32
CA LEU A 536 17.05 21.29 17.03
C LEU A 536 17.25 22.80 17.15
N ARG A 537 17.87 23.39 16.12
CA ARG A 537 18.27 24.81 16.11
C ARG A 537 17.70 25.59 14.93
N VAL A 538 17.48 24.95 13.79
CA VAL A 538 16.97 25.57 12.56
C VAL A 538 16.18 24.55 11.76
N ALA A 539 15.09 24.99 11.14
CA ALA A 539 14.31 24.18 10.21
C ALA A 539 14.49 24.69 8.78
N VAL A 540 14.48 23.77 7.82
CA VAL A 540 14.30 24.02 6.39
C VAL A 540 12.96 23.43 6.00
N ILE A 541 12.12 24.17 5.28
CA ILE A 541 10.89 23.65 4.68
C ILE A 541 10.97 23.72 3.15
N THR A 542 10.52 22.67 2.46
CA THR A 542 10.44 22.58 1.01
C THR A 542 9.21 21.77 0.54
N GLY A 543 8.94 21.73 -0.76
CA GLY A 543 7.90 20.88 -1.34
C GLY A 543 8.49 19.62 -1.96
N SER A 544 7.74 18.53 -1.98
CA SER A 544 8.09 17.34 -2.78
C SER A 544 8.06 17.67 -4.28
N GLY A 545 8.91 17.01 -5.06
CA GLY A 545 9.00 17.20 -6.50
C GLY A 545 9.78 18.43 -6.96
N ASN A 546 9.51 18.88 -8.18
CA ASN A 546 10.16 20.06 -8.80
C ASN A 546 9.18 21.09 -9.36
N LYS A 547 7.88 20.86 -9.22
CA LYS A 547 6.83 21.73 -9.78
C LYS A 547 6.44 22.85 -8.82
N ALA A 548 6.24 22.53 -7.55
CA ALA A 548 5.73 23.47 -6.57
C ALA A 548 6.42 23.30 -5.22
N PHE A 549 6.75 24.41 -4.58
CA PHE A 549 6.99 24.43 -3.14
C PHE A 549 5.66 24.25 -2.41
N CYS A 550 4.69 25.12 -2.70
CA CYS A 550 3.34 25.07 -2.14
C CYS A 550 2.41 25.98 -2.96
N ALA A 551 1.31 25.43 -3.47
CA ALA A 551 0.31 26.17 -4.25
C ALA A 551 -0.74 26.90 -3.38
N GLY A 552 -0.61 26.88 -2.05
CA GLY A 552 -1.56 27.48 -1.12
C GLY A 552 -2.56 26.48 -0.55
N ALA A 553 -3.74 26.97 -0.16
CA ALA A 553 -4.78 26.11 0.39
C ALA A 553 -5.39 25.18 -0.66
N ASP A 554 -5.85 24.01 -0.23
CA ASP A 554 -6.54 23.07 -1.10
C ASP A 554 -7.92 23.63 -1.51
N LEU A 555 -7.95 24.34 -2.64
CA LEU A 555 -9.18 24.98 -3.15
C LEU A 555 -10.24 23.96 -3.58
N ILE A 556 -9.84 22.72 -3.89
CA ILE A 556 -10.77 21.63 -4.19
C ILE A 556 -11.50 21.27 -2.90
N GLU A 557 -10.78 21.08 -1.79
CA GLU A 557 -11.37 20.86 -0.47
C GLU A 557 -12.32 22.00 -0.06
N GLN A 558 -11.92 23.27 -0.28
CA GLN A 558 -12.78 24.42 0.03
C GLN A 558 -14.04 24.48 -0.83
N SER A 559 -13.96 24.16 -2.12
CA SER A 559 -15.13 24.14 -3.02
C SER A 559 -16.15 23.09 -2.61
N ILE A 560 -15.67 21.92 -2.16
CA ILE A 560 -16.51 20.83 -1.65
C ILE A 560 -17.20 21.25 -0.36
N ARG A 561 -16.49 21.93 0.54
CA ARG A 561 -17.04 22.45 1.81
C ARG A 561 -18.10 23.51 1.57
N ALA A 562 -17.86 24.44 0.64
CA ALA A 562 -18.80 25.50 0.28
C ALA A 562 -20.11 24.96 -0.35
N ALA A 563 -20.05 23.79 -1.00
CA ALA A 563 -21.21 23.12 -1.58
C ALA A 563 -22.02 22.26 -0.57
N SER A 564 -21.53 22.08 0.66
CA SER A 564 -22.23 21.30 1.70
C SER A 564 -23.37 22.10 2.33
N LYS A 565 -24.51 21.43 2.59
CA LYS A 565 -25.69 22.01 3.28
C LYS A 565 -25.67 21.82 4.80
N GLU A 566 -24.66 21.17 5.35
CA GLU A 566 -24.53 20.92 6.79
C GLU A 566 -23.92 22.13 7.51
N GLU A 567 -24.49 22.50 8.67
CA GLU A 567 -23.88 23.46 9.60
C GLU A 567 -22.61 22.85 10.19
N LEU A 568 -21.47 23.17 9.58
CA LEU A 568 -20.16 22.77 10.09
C LEU A 568 -19.87 23.47 11.43
N PRO A 569 -19.23 22.79 12.40
CA PRO A 569 -18.83 23.42 13.65
C PRO A 569 -17.99 24.68 13.40
N LYS A 570 -18.13 25.70 14.27
CA LYS A 570 -17.29 26.91 14.27
C LYS A 570 -15.87 26.61 14.80
N THR A 571 -15.24 25.53 14.36
CA THR A 571 -13.82 25.29 14.62
C THR A 571 -12.97 26.20 13.74
N GLU A 572 -11.91 26.78 14.31
CA GLU A 572 -11.01 27.67 13.59
C GLU A 572 -10.39 26.93 12.39
N LEU A 573 -10.52 27.51 11.19
CA LEU A 573 -9.98 26.97 9.94
C LEU A 573 -8.45 26.86 9.92
N PHE A 574 -7.78 27.61 10.81
CA PHE A 574 -6.34 27.65 10.95
C PHE A 574 -5.99 27.66 12.44
N PRO A 575 -4.86 27.04 12.84
CA PRO A 575 -4.30 27.25 14.18
C PRO A 575 -3.85 28.72 14.35
N PRO A 576 -3.59 29.18 15.58
CA PRO A 576 -3.11 30.55 15.84
C PRO A 576 -1.83 30.91 15.07
N SER A 577 -0.99 29.91 14.79
CA SER A 577 0.24 30.00 13.98
C SER A 577 0.00 30.09 12.46
N GLY A 578 -1.26 30.01 12.02
CA GLY A 578 -1.69 30.26 10.65
C GLY A 578 -1.55 29.06 9.70
N PHE A 579 -1.50 29.36 8.41
CA PHE A 579 -1.43 28.37 7.35
C PHE A 579 -0.15 27.53 7.48
N ALA A 580 -0.31 26.20 7.42
CA ALA A 580 0.74 25.20 7.60
C ALA A 580 1.55 25.35 8.92
N GLY A 581 0.98 26.01 9.93
CA GLY A 581 1.67 26.30 11.19
C GLY A 581 2.77 27.36 11.08
N LEU A 582 2.86 28.08 9.96
CA LEU A 582 4.01 28.95 9.64
C LEU A 582 3.63 30.40 9.36
N THR A 583 2.51 30.69 8.70
CA THR A 583 2.27 32.06 8.21
C THR A 583 1.97 33.08 9.29
N ARG A 584 1.69 32.68 10.54
CA ARG A 584 1.56 33.55 11.71
C ARG A 584 2.42 33.09 12.89
N ARG A 585 3.37 32.18 12.63
CA ARG A 585 4.25 31.62 13.65
C ARG A 585 5.15 32.70 14.26
N VAL A 586 5.11 32.81 15.58
CA VAL A 586 5.98 33.66 16.42
C VAL A 586 7.06 32.86 17.18
N GLY A 587 7.24 31.59 16.82
CA GLY A 587 8.18 30.66 17.46
C GLY A 587 9.62 31.16 17.57
N LYS A 588 10.44 30.55 18.44
CA LYS A 588 11.76 31.08 18.82
C LYS A 588 12.88 30.75 17.83
N LYS A 589 12.79 29.63 17.11
CA LYS A 589 13.86 29.16 16.21
C LYS A 589 13.65 29.58 14.75
N PRO A 590 14.74 29.81 13.98
CA PRO A 590 14.67 30.18 12.58
C PRO A 590 14.10 29.10 11.65
N VAL A 591 13.37 29.54 10.63
CA VAL A 591 12.86 28.71 9.53
C VAL A 591 13.37 29.27 8.20
N ILE A 592 13.98 28.38 7.41
CA ILE A 592 14.45 28.65 6.05
C ILE A 592 13.49 27.98 5.07
N VAL A 593 13.12 28.67 3.99
CA VAL A 593 12.31 28.08 2.92
C VAL A 593 13.19 27.81 1.70
N ALA A 594 13.17 26.57 1.21
CA ALA A 594 13.75 26.18 -0.06
C ALA A 594 12.63 26.07 -1.10
N VAL A 595 12.47 27.11 -1.93
CA VAL A 595 11.39 27.23 -2.91
C VAL A 595 11.79 26.54 -4.21
N ASN A 596 11.42 25.29 -4.35
CA ASN A 596 11.72 24.42 -5.48
C ASN A 596 10.69 24.51 -6.63
N GLY A 597 9.90 25.59 -6.73
CA GLY A 597 8.91 25.75 -7.80
C GLY A 597 7.90 26.86 -7.51
N PHE A 598 6.63 26.63 -7.83
CA PHE A 598 5.53 27.52 -7.45
C PHE A 598 5.40 27.70 -5.92
N ALA A 599 5.36 28.95 -5.47
CA ALA A 599 4.98 29.38 -4.13
C ALA A 599 3.83 30.37 -4.25
N LEU A 600 2.59 29.91 -4.14
CA LEU A 600 1.39 30.70 -4.44
C LEU A 600 0.45 30.77 -3.24
N GLY A 601 -0.25 31.89 -3.10
CA GLY A 601 -1.14 32.18 -1.99
C GLY A 601 -0.49 31.88 -0.63
N GLY A 602 -1.11 31.01 0.18
CA GLY A 602 -0.55 30.54 1.44
C GLY A 602 0.90 30.03 1.38
N GLY A 603 1.33 29.43 0.26
CA GLY A 603 2.72 29.02 0.03
C GLY A 603 3.67 30.22 -0.10
N PHE A 604 3.23 31.32 -0.72
CA PHE A 604 4.00 32.56 -0.73
C PHE A 604 3.96 33.25 0.63
N GLU A 605 2.83 33.19 1.34
CA GLU A 605 2.70 33.72 2.71
C GLU A 605 3.67 33.03 3.69
N ILE A 606 3.96 31.74 3.50
CA ILE A 606 5.03 31.03 4.24
C ILE A 606 6.38 31.72 3.97
N CYS A 607 6.69 32.02 2.71
CA CYS A 607 7.94 32.69 2.34
C CYS A 607 8.04 34.07 3.01
N LEU A 608 6.97 34.87 2.94
CA LEU A 608 6.91 36.21 3.50
C LEU A 608 7.08 36.24 5.03
N ASN A 609 6.69 35.17 5.73
CA ASN A 609 6.90 35.06 7.18
C ASN A 609 8.19 34.30 7.55
N SER A 610 9.00 33.82 6.62
CA SER A 610 10.20 33.03 6.95
C SER A 610 11.45 33.88 7.15
N ASP A 611 12.48 33.33 7.79
CA ASP A 611 13.70 34.08 8.13
C ASP A 611 14.68 34.17 6.97
N VAL A 612 14.74 33.11 6.15
CA VAL A 612 15.56 33.05 4.93
C VAL A 612 14.78 32.33 3.85
N VAL A 613 14.80 32.85 2.62
CA VAL A 613 14.22 32.20 1.44
C VAL A 613 15.29 32.00 0.38
N VAL A 614 15.48 30.75 -0.04
CA VAL A 614 16.32 30.33 -1.15
C VAL A 614 15.41 29.79 -2.24
N ALA A 615 15.45 30.39 -3.43
CA ALA A 615 14.56 30.07 -4.53
C ALA A 615 15.28 29.39 -5.68
N ALA A 616 14.64 28.41 -6.31
CA ALA A 616 15.11 27.88 -7.57
C ALA A 616 15.01 28.94 -8.70
N PRO A 617 15.87 28.88 -9.74
CA PRO A 617 15.86 29.85 -10.84
C PRO A 617 14.53 29.95 -11.61
N ASN A 618 13.73 28.88 -11.62
CA ASN A 618 12.45 28.83 -12.32
C ASN A 618 11.24 29.07 -11.40
N ALA A 619 11.46 29.34 -10.10
CA ALA A 619 10.40 29.49 -9.12
C ALA A 619 9.46 30.63 -9.51
N LYS A 620 8.20 30.53 -9.08
CA LYS A 620 7.18 31.55 -9.33
C LYS A 620 6.46 31.85 -8.03
N PHE A 621 6.37 33.13 -7.70
CA PHE A 621 5.70 33.59 -6.49
C PHE A 621 4.45 34.38 -6.83
N GLY A 622 3.46 34.42 -5.94
CA GLY A 622 2.27 35.26 -6.17
C GLY A 622 1.22 35.14 -5.08
N LEU A 623 0.49 36.24 -4.85
CA LEU A 623 -0.73 36.28 -4.03
C LEU A 623 -1.94 36.21 -4.97
N THR A 624 -2.25 35.01 -5.45
CA THR A 624 -3.20 34.76 -6.55
C THR A 624 -4.67 34.71 -6.10
N GLU A 625 -4.95 34.96 -4.82
CA GLU A 625 -6.27 34.77 -4.20
C GLU A 625 -7.37 35.59 -4.86
N VAL A 626 -7.06 36.80 -5.34
CA VAL A 626 -8.01 37.68 -6.03
C VAL A 626 -8.59 37.06 -7.30
N SER A 627 -7.83 36.16 -7.95
CA SER A 627 -8.27 35.48 -9.17
C SER A 627 -9.34 34.41 -8.90
N VAL A 628 -9.54 34.03 -7.64
CA VAL A 628 -10.48 32.98 -7.21
C VAL A 628 -11.50 33.49 -6.17
N GLY A 629 -11.65 34.80 -6.03
CA GLY A 629 -12.62 35.42 -5.11
C GLY A 629 -12.21 35.36 -3.63
N LEU A 630 -10.92 35.21 -3.35
CA LEU A 630 -10.33 35.17 -2.01
C LEU A 630 -9.38 36.36 -1.80
N TYR A 631 -8.77 36.44 -0.61
CA TYR A 631 -7.65 37.33 -0.32
C TYR A 631 -6.57 36.60 0.48
N ALA A 632 -5.32 37.10 0.44
CA ALA A 632 -4.18 36.56 1.19
C ALA A 632 -4.31 36.82 2.70
N ALA A 633 -5.22 36.07 3.32
CA ALA A 633 -5.72 36.27 4.67
C ALA A 633 -4.77 35.77 5.77
N ALA A 634 -3.75 34.99 5.41
CA ALA A 634 -2.81 34.40 6.36
C ALA A 634 -1.66 35.36 6.74
N GLY A 635 -1.80 36.64 6.42
CA GLY A 635 -0.88 37.72 6.78
C GLY A 635 0.09 38.13 5.68
N GLY A 636 -0.10 37.67 4.44
CA GLY A 636 0.73 38.01 3.30
C GLY A 636 0.69 39.51 2.97
N LEU A 637 -0.51 40.11 2.97
CA LEU A 637 -0.71 41.51 2.58
C LEU A 637 0.08 42.51 3.44
N SER A 638 0.06 42.33 4.76
CA SER A 638 0.79 43.20 5.68
C SER A 638 2.30 43.04 5.51
N ARG A 639 2.78 41.80 5.34
CA ARG A 639 4.22 41.52 5.21
C ARG A 639 4.80 41.98 3.89
N ILE A 640 4.13 41.75 2.78
CA ILE A 640 4.63 42.22 1.48
C ILE A 640 4.66 43.76 1.42
N ALA A 641 3.66 44.44 1.99
CA ALA A 641 3.67 45.90 2.10
C ALA A 641 4.81 46.41 2.98
N ARG A 642 5.13 45.68 4.06
CA ARG A 642 6.22 46.01 4.96
C ARG A 642 7.60 45.79 4.33
N SER A 643 7.76 44.70 3.56
CA SER A 643 9.05 44.31 2.99
C SER A 643 9.37 45.01 1.66
N ALA A 644 8.39 45.15 0.76
CA ALA A 644 8.59 45.67 -0.59
C ALA A 644 7.92 47.03 -0.85
N GLY A 645 7.18 47.56 0.13
CA GLY A 645 6.45 48.82 0.00
C GLY A 645 5.07 48.68 -0.64
N LEU A 646 4.28 49.75 -0.52
CA LEU A 646 2.86 49.75 -0.91
C LEU A 646 2.63 49.47 -2.39
N GLN A 647 3.45 50.03 -3.28
CA GLN A 647 3.23 49.94 -4.72
C GLN A 647 3.42 48.50 -5.22
N VAL A 648 4.51 47.84 -4.80
CA VAL A 648 4.77 46.43 -5.13
C VAL A 648 3.69 45.54 -4.50
N ALA A 649 3.37 45.77 -3.23
CA ALA A 649 2.33 45.02 -2.53
C ALA A 649 0.97 45.10 -3.24
N SER A 650 0.54 46.31 -3.60
CA SER A 650 -0.72 46.53 -4.32
C SER A 650 -0.69 45.89 -5.70
N GLU A 651 0.41 46.00 -6.45
CA GLU A 651 0.53 45.38 -7.76
C GLU A 651 0.39 43.86 -7.66
N VAL A 652 1.17 43.21 -6.79
CA VAL A 652 1.15 41.75 -6.64
C VAL A 652 -0.20 41.26 -6.12
N ALA A 653 -0.74 41.89 -5.08
CA ALA A 653 -1.98 41.45 -4.43
C ALA A 653 -3.23 41.73 -5.26
N LEU A 654 -3.33 42.88 -5.95
CA LEU A 654 -4.55 43.25 -6.68
C LEU A 654 -4.61 42.62 -8.08
N THR A 655 -3.46 42.30 -8.68
CA THR A 655 -3.43 41.65 -10.01
C THR A 655 -3.39 40.13 -9.91
N GLY A 656 -2.92 39.58 -8.79
CA GLY A 656 -2.66 38.15 -8.64
C GLY A 656 -1.57 37.63 -9.59
N ARG A 657 -0.73 38.49 -10.17
CA ARG A 657 0.27 38.06 -11.15
C ARG A 657 1.38 37.24 -10.48
N HIS A 658 2.00 36.37 -11.27
CA HIS A 658 3.24 35.72 -10.86
C HIS A 658 4.42 36.69 -10.94
N ILE A 659 5.33 36.58 -9.97
CA ILE A 659 6.61 37.29 -9.94
C ILE A 659 7.76 36.30 -10.06
N THR A 660 8.82 36.77 -10.72
CA THR A 660 10.07 36.08 -10.98
C THR A 660 10.97 36.04 -9.74
N PRO A 661 11.91 35.06 -9.60
CA PRO A 661 12.89 35.08 -8.52
C PRO A 661 13.78 36.32 -8.54
N ASP A 662 14.08 36.87 -9.73
CA ASP A 662 14.83 38.12 -9.87
C ASP A 662 14.05 39.33 -9.33
N GLU A 663 12.77 39.45 -9.68
CA GLU A 663 11.88 40.49 -9.14
C GLU A 663 11.78 40.35 -7.61
N ALA A 664 11.50 39.12 -7.13
CA ALA A 664 11.38 38.84 -5.70
C ALA A 664 12.67 39.18 -4.94
N LYS A 665 13.85 38.92 -5.51
CA LYS A 665 15.13 39.28 -4.92
C LYS A 665 15.36 40.79 -4.94
N GLN A 666 15.05 41.45 -6.05
CA GLN A 666 15.19 42.90 -6.21
C GLN A 666 14.33 43.67 -5.19
N TRP A 667 13.15 43.16 -4.85
CA TRP A 667 12.25 43.76 -3.87
C TRP A 667 12.48 43.27 -2.43
N GLY A 668 13.51 42.47 -2.19
CA GLY A 668 13.85 41.99 -0.84
C GLY A 668 12.87 40.95 -0.27
N LEU A 669 12.11 40.27 -1.13
CA LEU A 669 11.17 39.21 -0.73
C LEU A 669 11.83 37.84 -0.61
N ILE A 670 13.02 37.64 -1.20
CA ILE A 670 13.86 36.46 -1.03
C ILE A 670 15.34 36.83 -0.85
N ASN A 671 16.14 35.94 -0.28
CA ASN A 671 17.56 36.19 -0.01
C ASN A 671 18.48 35.71 -1.13
N ARG A 672 18.22 34.53 -1.71
CA ARG A 672 19.10 33.90 -2.70
C ARG A 672 18.30 33.21 -3.81
N ILE A 673 18.88 33.26 -5.01
CA ILE A 673 18.50 32.39 -6.12
C ILE A 673 19.58 31.32 -6.18
N ALA A 674 19.16 30.05 -6.11
CA ALA A 674 20.04 28.89 -6.16
C ALA A 674 20.73 28.76 -7.53
N LYS A 675 21.82 28.01 -7.58
CA LYS A 675 22.56 27.77 -8.83
C LYS A 675 21.74 26.97 -9.85
N SER A 676 20.96 25.99 -9.38
CA SER A 676 20.07 25.20 -10.22
C SER A 676 18.79 24.83 -9.50
N GLN A 677 17.87 24.19 -10.21
CA GLN A 677 16.63 23.64 -9.66
C GLN A 677 16.93 22.60 -8.56
N GLU A 678 17.91 21.75 -8.81
CA GLU A 678 18.27 20.60 -7.98
C GLU A 678 19.07 21.02 -6.74
N SER A 679 19.78 22.15 -6.81
CA SER A 679 20.64 22.61 -5.70
C SER A 679 19.89 23.40 -4.62
N VAL A 680 18.64 23.81 -4.85
CA VAL A 680 17.90 24.71 -3.95
C VAL A 680 17.83 24.23 -2.51
N VAL A 681 17.52 22.95 -2.28
CA VAL A 681 17.45 22.37 -0.94
C VAL A 681 18.84 22.27 -0.32
N ALA A 682 19.84 21.83 -1.10
CA ALA A 682 21.21 21.71 -0.62
C ALA A 682 21.78 23.08 -0.19
N GLU A 683 21.52 24.14 -0.96
CA GLU A 683 21.97 25.49 -0.65
C GLU A 683 21.23 26.11 0.56
N ALA A 684 19.95 25.79 0.73
CA ALA A 684 19.22 26.14 1.96
C ALA A 684 19.79 25.40 3.19
N LEU A 685 20.15 24.13 3.03
CA LEU A 685 20.80 23.34 4.07
C LEU A 685 22.19 23.85 4.43
N ASP A 686 22.95 24.43 3.49
CA ASP A 686 24.24 25.06 3.79
C ASP A 686 24.07 26.28 4.71
N ILE A 687 23.03 27.08 4.49
CA ILE A 687 22.68 28.18 5.40
C ILE A 687 22.23 27.62 6.75
N ALA A 688 21.43 26.56 6.75
CA ALA A 688 20.97 25.90 7.98
C ALA A 688 22.16 25.39 8.82
N ARG A 689 23.12 24.70 8.21
CA ARG A 689 24.35 24.23 8.89
C ARG A 689 25.13 25.40 9.47
N LEU A 690 25.22 26.51 8.75
CA LEU A 690 25.88 27.72 9.24
C LEU A 690 25.18 28.25 10.48
N ILE A 691 23.85 28.42 10.46
CA ILE A 691 23.05 28.88 11.61
C ILE A 691 23.20 27.90 12.79
N ALA A 692 23.10 26.60 12.52
CA ALA A 692 23.23 25.54 13.53
C ALA A 692 24.60 25.53 14.23
N SER A 693 25.65 26.02 13.55
CA SER A 693 27.01 26.17 14.10
C SER A 693 27.21 27.42 14.97
N ARG A 694 26.19 28.24 15.17
CA ARG A 694 26.24 29.45 16.01
C ARG A 694 25.63 29.19 17.38
N SER A 695 25.86 30.12 18.31
CA SER A 695 25.23 30.08 19.63
C SER A 695 23.70 30.06 19.46
N PRO A 696 23.00 29.00 19.94
CA PRO A 696 21.56 28.90 19.79
C PRO A 696 20.84 30.06 20.49
N ASP A 697 21.33 30.49 21.65
CA ASP A 697 20.76 31.63 22.39
C ASP A 697 20.92 32.93 21.60
N ALA A 698 22.12 33.18 21.05
CA ALA A 698 22.38 34.35 20.25
C ALA A 698 21.53 34.37 18.97
N VAL A 699 21.33 33.21 18.32
CA VAL A 699 20.45 33.07 17.14
C VAL A 699 19.00 33.39 17.50
N ILE A 700 18.49 32.84 18.61
CA ILE A 700 17.13 33.10 19.08
C ILE A 700 16.93 34.59 19.39
N VAL A 701 17.84 35.20 20.17
CA VAL A 701 17.75 36.62 20.53
C VAL A 701 17.91 37.52 19.31
N SER A 702 18.85 37.20 18.42
CA SER A 702 19.06 37.97 17.18
C SER A 702 17.82 37.92 16.29
N ARG A 703 17.24 36.72 16.10
CA ARG A 703 15.99 36.54 15.35
C ARG A 703 14.85 37.30 16.01
N ALA A 704 14.69 37.19 17.32
CA ALA A 704 13.67 37.91 18.07
C ALA A 704 13.81 39.42 17.90
N GLY A 705 15.03 39.97 17.98
CA GLY A 705 15.29 41.40 17.75
C GLY A 705 14.94 41.86 16.33
N VAL A 706 15.31 41.09 15.31
CA VAL A 706 14.94 41.40 13.91
C VAL A 706 13.43 41.35 13.70
N ARG A 707 12.76 40.33 14.26
CA ARG A 707 11.30 40.15 14.16
C ARG A 707 10.53 41.24 14.91
N GLU A 708 10.97 41.58 16.12
CA GLU A 708 10.38 42.66 16.91
C GLU A 708 10.48 43.99 16.16
N ALA A 709 11.64 44.30 15.57
CA ALA A 709 11.82 45.51 14.75
C ALA A 709 10.94 45.50 13.48
N PHE A 710 10.67 44.34 12.91
CA PHE A 710 9.79 44.20 11.76
C PHE A 710 8.30 44.44 12.13
N GLU A 711 7.85 43.90 13.28
CA GLU A 711 6.46 43.92 13.75
C GLU A 711 6.07 45.23 14.49
N THR A 712 6.95 45.82 15.31
CA THR A 712 6.61 46.91 16.25
C THR A 712 6.73 48.32 15.69
N ALA A 713 7.01 48.44 14.40
CA ALA A 713 7.53 49.65 13.79
C ALA A 713 6.53 50.77 13.51
N SER A 714 5.85 51.23 14.56
CA SER A 714 5.69 52.66 14.73
C SER A 714 7.05 53.23 15.12
N MET A 715 7.62 54.07 14.24
CA MET A 715 8.87 54.79 14.51
C MET A 715 8.81 55.55 15.85
N GLU A 716 7.62 56.01 16.21
CA GLU A 716 7.34 56.72 17.44
C GLU A 716 7.25 55.79 18.65
N ARG A 717 6.59 54.63 18.53
CA ARG A 717 6.43 53.69 19.65
C ARG A 717 7.72 52.98 20.02
N ALA A 718 8.55 52.63 19.05
CA ALA A 718 9.85 52.00 19.30
C ALA A 718 10.80 52.94 20.09
N SER A 719 10.76 54.24 19.76
CA SER A 719 11.50 55.29 20.48
C SER A 719 11.04 55.43 21.93
N GLN A 720 9.71 55.42 22.15
CA GLN A 720 9.12 55.52 23.48
C GLN A 720 9.38 54.28 24.36
N ILE A 721 9.33 53.06 23.80
CA ILE A 721 9.58 51.82 24.56
C ILE A 721 11.04 51.72 25.01
N THR A 722 11.98 52.11 24.16
CA THR A 722 13.42 52.09 24.50
C THR A 722 13.73 53.07 25.62
N ASP A 723 13.16 54.27 25.55
CA ASP A 723 13.28 55.29 26.60
C ASP A 723 12.64 54.83 27.92
N GLN A 724 11.45 54.24 27.87
CA GLN A 724 10.75 53.73 29.05
C GLN A 724 11.48 52.55 29.72
N ARG A 725 12.04 51.63 28.93
CA ARG A 725 12.68 50.41 29.46
C ARG A 725 14.07 50.64 30.03
N TYR A 726 14.89 51.45 29.36
CA TYR A 726 16.33 51.43 29.64
C TYR A 726 16.86 52.75 30.19
N ARG A 727 16.18 53.88 29.96
CA ARG A 727 16.70 55.21 30.31
C ARG A 727 17.03 55.30 31.80
N ALA A 728 16.07 55.01 32.67
CA ALA A 728 16.23 55.22 34.11
C ALA A 728 17.38 54.40 34.71
N ASP A 729 17.51 53.14 34.30
CA ASP A 729 18.51 52.25 34.87
C ASP A 729 19.89 52.45 34.22
N LEU A 730 19.94 52.86 32.95
CA LEU A 730 21.18 53.27 32.29
C LEU A 730 21.80 54.48 32.99
N PHE A 731 21.02 55.51 33.30
CA PHE A 731 21.52 56.71 34.01
C PHE A 731 21.92 56.44 35.46
N LYS A 732 21.38 55.38 36.09
CA LYS A 732 21.81 54.91 37.42
C LYS A 732 23.06 54.02 37.36
N GLY A 733 23.33 53.41 36.21
CA GLY A 733 24.38 52.41 36.01
C GLY A 733 25.79 52.93 36.26
N GLU A 734 26.65 52.06 36.79
CA GLU A 734 28.05 52.35 37.10
C GLU A 734 28.87 52.70 35.85
N ASN A 735 28.57 52.00 34.74
CA ASN A 735 29.17 52.28 33.44
C ASN A 735 28.81 53.68 32.91
N TYR A 736 27.62 54.21 33.22
CA TYR A 736 27.30 55.59 32.85
C TYR A 736 28.27 56.56 33.54
N LYS A 737 28.45 56.44 34.86
CA LYS A 737 29.39 57.28 35.63
C LYS A 737 30.84 57.13 35.15
N ILE A 738 31.31 55.89 34.93
CA ILE A 738 32.64 55.61 34.38
C ILE A 738 32.84 56.33 33.04
N GLY A 739 31.83 56.27 32.16
CA GLY A 739 31.87 56.91 30.85
C GLY A 739 31.94 58.43 30.92
N VAL A 740 31.08 59.07 31.72
CA VAL A 740 31.07 60.55 31.81
C VAL A 740 32.33 61.09 32.50
N THR A 741 32.82 60.40 33.54
CA THR A 741 34.06 60.79 34.25
C THR A 741 35.30 60.58 33.38
N ALA A 742 35.41 59.44 32.70
CA ALA A 742 36.54 59.18 31.79
C ALA A 742 36.57 60.18 30.63
N PHE A 743 35.41 60.57 30.10
CA PHE A 743 35.29 61.63 29.09
C PHE A 743 35.77 62.99 29.61
N ALA A 744 35.32 63.39 30.81
CA ALA A 744 35.74 64.65 31.45
C ALA A 744 37.25 64.67 31.76
N GLU A 745 37.81 63.55 32.18
CA GLU A 745 39.23 63.40 32.54
C GLU A 745 40.13 63.02 31.36
N ARG A 746 39.57 62.83 30.15
CA ARG A 746 40.27 62.35 28.93
C ARG A 746 41.05 61.06 29.14
N LYS A 747 40.48 60.13 29.91
CA LYS A 747 41.04 58.79 30.15
C LYS A 747 40.27 57.73 29.38
N VAL A 748 40.88 56.57 29.17
CA VAL A 748 40.20 55.42 28.57
C VAL A 748 39.29 54.78 29.62
N PRO A 749 37.95 54.74 29.42
CA PRO A 749 37.02 54.15 30.37
C PRO A 749 37.27 52.65 30.51
N GLN A 750 37.29 52.16 31.76
CA GLN A 750 37.38 50.74 32.07
C GLN A 750 36.00 50.25 32.46
N TRP A 751 35.29 49.70 31.48
CA TRP A 751 33.91 49.25 31.66
C TRP A 751 33.84 48.05 32.59
N VAL A 752 32.81 48.01 33.42
CA VAL A 752 32.45 46.85 34.22
C VAL A 752 31.28 46.10 33.58
N PRO A 753 31.03 44.82 33.92
CA PRO A 753 29.90 44.07 33.37
C PRO A 753 28.55 44.79 33.54
N SER A 754 27.70 44.75 32.51
CA SER A 754 26.38 45.36 32.52
C SER A 754 25.52 44.78 33.64
N LYS A 755 24.71 45.63 34.26
CA LYS A 755 23.66 45.26 35.22
C LYS A 755 22.26 45.67 34.71
N LEU A 756 22.18 46.07 33.43
CA LEU A 756 20.93 46.36 32.69
C LEU A 756 20.32 45.09 32.12
#